data_AF-A0A414Z6R1-F1
#
_entry.id   AF-A0A414Z6R1-F1
#
_cell.length_a   1.000
_cell.length_b   1.000
_cell.length_c   1.000
_cell.angle_alpha   90.00
_cell.angle_beta   90.00
_cell.angle_gamma   90.00
#
_symmetry.space_group_name_H-M   'P 1'
#
loop_
_entity.id
_entity.type
_entity.pdbx_description
1 polymer ?
#
loop_
_entity_poly.entity_id
_entity_poly.type
_entity_poly.pdbx_seq_one_letter_code
_entity_poly.pdbx_strand_id
1 'polypeptide(L)'
;MALPALFAACSQDEFVNENKFEGTPQLAAGFKLTAEKVMDAQTRGGWIENGSGEYEYKWDIKTNPTSEILGLCWTGKVGDVAYTEQTSKKLFTNYEFSATAGSDALTEEGELDNPVEVGNGSASYYKYATFDTEASSLFAGEYVVYYPYNASFNEIGNIKATVKNKFEATAANKQYEEAGKDMFMMSGRTPMEGGQKAGLFKLNPKSTLLQLNLQLNTGETAFNVDKIILFDNTGLASEMLYNADGNVVENSVKYDYKTITGEYVAGTGIEISSAKATPFVIPMLTVDLKATTVIYLHKKDGAWAKKEFTKPYEMKIGVMPLSIGGLKDADFNLDLVTDAEELKAKIEADAENIDVLTDIELDKDFTSTWNANKDITIKSTSGAKLIFDVTDGDVTFGASAKAINLACAVEVKGADNKFTLACPSTIDGEFANSTNAVFAENVTIGEEGEVINSGSLTLTAAKTLTVLGTVTNNADSKISVPATASFNVAGKNASVVNDGELENSGEMTIIKYAGNSVVNNGVVIVDQTGTFVGDFDQPMTGTFWKKAADIADLKTALNGTYSKIILAGTFDFNAEAAATVLNAGDKDIDFAGSITMPTADGNKDFTLETTGTVTINTVIILGKPKAPTAPKVTIKAGAMEVNDDLTVDATGTLEVTGDINAQNAIVTFKKESTVSFDNFNNNGGASLTLENGANVTYTGKINLIPAN
;
A
#
# COMPACT_ATOMS: atom_id res chain seq x y z
N MET A 1 32.02 1.70 -66.72
CA MET A 1 30.69 1.54 -67.34
C MET A 1 30.22 0.14 -66.98
N ALA A 2 29.51 -0.04 -65.88
CA ALA A 2 28.08 0.23 -65.66
C ALA A 2 27.35 -1.12 -65.60
N LEU A 3 26.90 -1.49 -64.39
CA LEU A 3 25.71 -2.32 -64.17
C LEU A 3 24.49 -1.59 -64.78
N PRO A 4 23.45 -2.30 -65.27
CA PRO A 4 22.36 -2.84 -64.42
C PRO A 4 21.70 -4.12 -65.00
N ALA A 5 20.73 -4.83 -64.43
CA ALA A 5 20.11 -5.03 -63.11
C ALA A 5 19.09 -6.17 -63.33
N LEU A 6 18.78 -6.97 -62.30
CA LEU A 6 17.41 -7.42 -62.07
C LEU A 6 17.25 -7.86 -60.62
N PHE A 7 16.37 -7.13 -59.92
CA PHE A 7 15.86 -7.42 -58.59
C PHE A 7 14.83 -8.56 -58.65
N ALA A 8 14.84 -9.43 -57.64
CA ALA A 8 13.63 -10.07 -57.12
C ALA A 8 13.78 -10.17 -55.61
N ALA A 9 12.80 -9.63 -54.90
CA ALA A 9 12.71 -9.59 -53.45
C ALA A 9 12.34 -10.97 -52.88
N CYS A 10 13.04 -11.40 -51.83
CA CYS A 10 12.50 -12.31 -50.84
C CYS A 10 12.12 -11.50 -49.60
N SER A 11 10.93 -11.79 -49.09
CA SER A 11 10.24 -11.11 -47.99
C SER A 11 10.98 -11.23 -46.66
N GLN A 12 10.73 -10.27 -45.79
CA GLN A 12 11.28 -10.13 -44.44
C GLN A 12 11.07 -11.37 -43.53
N ASP A 13 10.18 -12.29 -43.89
CA ASP A 13 9.93 -13.54 -43.16
C ASP A 13 10.95 -14.67 -43.44
N GLU A 14 11.69 -14.65 -44.55
CA GLU A 14 12.80 -15.59 -44.78
C GLU A 14 14.08 -15.17 -44.03
N PHE A 15 14.25 -13.87 -43.77
CA PHE A 15 15.44 -13.35 -43.09
C PHE A 15 15.37 -13.44 -41.55
N VAL A 16 14.15 -13.55 -41.00
CA VAL A 16 13.90 -13.82 -39.57
C VAL A 16 13.98 -15.31 -39.25
N ASN A 17 13.73 -16.19 -40.22
CA ASN A 17 13.82 -17.65 -40.04
C ASN A 17 15.21 -18.23 -40.32
N GLU A 18 16.02 -17.66 -41.22
CA GLU A 18 17.38 -18.14 -41.50
C GLU A 18 18.46 -17.60 -40.54
N ASN A 19 18.13 -16.65 -39.66
CA ASN A 19 19.04 -16.13 -38.62
C ASN A 19 18.68 -16.62 -37.20
N LYS A 20 17.94 -17.71 -37.08
CA LYS A 20 17.96 -18.51 -35.85
C LYS A 20 19.25 -19.35 -35.86
N PHE A 21 20.19 -19.02 -34.98
CA PHE A 21 20.95 -20.11 -34.36
C PHE A 21 19.91 -20.98 -33.64
N GLU A 22 19.67 -22.20 -34.13
CA GLU A 22 18.99 -23.20 -33.32
C GLU A 22 19.91 -23.55 -32.14
N GLY A 23 19.62 -22.94 -30.99
CA GLY A 23 20.28 -23.21 -29.72
C GLY A 23 21.31 -22.15 -29.31
N THR A 24 21.31 -21.81 -28.02
CA THR A 24 22.49 -21.34 -27.30
C THR A 24 23.65 -22.28 -27.64
N PRO A 25 24.85 -21.80 -28.05
CA PRO A 25 26.02 -22.65 -28.23
C PRO A 25 26.10 -23.66 -27.09
N GLN A 26 26.01 -24.97 -27.37
CA GLN A 26 26.01 -25.95 -26.28
C GLN A 26 27.46 -26.23 -25.89
N LEU A 27 27.73 -26.19 -24.59
CA LEU A 27 29.01 -26.67 -24.07
C LEU A 27 29.09 -28.19 -24.23
N ALA A 28 30.29 -28.70 -24.45
CA ALA A 28 30.50 -30.15 -24.60
C ALA A 28 30.11 -30.90 -23.31
N ALA A 29 29.67 -32.15 -23.45
CA ALA A 29 29.41 -33.04 -22.33
C ALA A 29 30.71 -33.24 -21.51
N GLY A 30 30.62 -33.14 -20.18
CA GLY A 30 31.78 -33.30 -19.28
C GLY A 30 32.55 -32.02 -18.95
N PHE A 31 32.05 -30.84 -19.33
CA PHE A 31 32.61 -29.55 -18.96
C PHE A 31 32.62 -29.34 -17.44
N LYS A 32 33.76 -28.95 -16.87
CA LYS A 32 33.94 -28.72 -15.42
C LYS A 32 34.52 -27.34 -15.15
N LEU A 33 34.04 -26.74 -14.08
CA LEU A 33 34.64 -25.56 -13.48
C LEU A 33 35.27 -25.97 -12.14
N THR A 34 36.57 -25.74 -11.99
CA THR A 34 37.33 -26.02 -10.76
C THR A 34 37.87 -24.71 -10.21
N ALA A 35 37.62 -24.43 -8.93
CA ALA A 35 38.31 -23.34 -8.25
C ALA A 35 39.66 -23.87 -7.74
N GLU A 36 40.78 -23.35 -8.26
CA GLU A 36 42.12 -23.63 -7.76
C GLU A 36 42.74 -22.37 -7.16
N LYS A 37 43.53 -22.50 -6.09
CA LYS A 37 44.46 -21.43 -5.70
C LYS A 37 45.60 -21.45 -6.71
N VAL A 38 45.64 -20.46 -7.61
CA VAL A 38 46.76 -20.34 -8.55
C VAL A 38 47.98 -19.78 -7.83
N MET A 39 49.03 -20.60 -7.74
CA MET A 39 50.40 -20.10 -7.66
C MET A 39 50.84 -19.66 -9.06
N ASP A 40 51.68 -18.62 -9.12
CA ASP A 40 52.12 -18.02 -10.36
C ASP A 40 52.75 -19.05 -11.32
N ALA A 41 52.58 -18.84 -12.63
CA ALA A 41 52.90 -19.84 -13.66
C ALA A 41 54.40 -20.11 -13.86
N GLN A 42 55.28 -19.53 -13.05
CA GLN A 42 56.72 -19.79 -13.08
C GLN A 42 57.27 -19.87 -11.65
N THR A 43 57.83 -21.04 -11.30
CA THR A 43 58.62 -21.39 -10.09
C THR A 43 57.92 -21.62 -8.73
N ARG A 44 58.07 -22.87 -8.22
CA ARG A 44 58.39 -23.33 -6.84
C ARG A 44 57.66 -22.74 -5.60
N GLY A 45 57.05 -23.65 -4.81
CA GLY A 45 57.20 -23.74 -3.35
C GLY A 45 56.05 -23.20 -2.48
N GLY A 46 55.53 -24.06 -1.59
CA GLY A 46 55.30 -23.62 -0.21
C GLY A 46 53.90 -23.24 0.27
N TRP A 47 53.30 -24.08 1.11
CA TRP A 47 52.40 -23.61 2.17
C TRP A 47 53.05 -23.79 3.56
N ILE A 48 52.38 -23.22 4.56
CA ILE A 48 52.46 -23.41 6.04
C ILE A 48 53.57 -22.63 6.80
N GLU A 49 53.47 -22.19 8.08
CA GLU A 49 52.55 -22.43 9.23
C GLU A 49 52.88 -21.42 10.37
N ASN A 50 52.16 -21.42 11.52
CA ASN A 50 52.70 -21.96 12.80
C ASN A 50 52.07 -21.39 14.09
N GLY A 51 52.45 -22.01 15.22
CA GLY A 51 52.08 -21.74 16.61
C GLY A 51 52.39 -20.35 17.18
N SER A 52 52.22 -19.30 16.38
CA SER A 52 52.29 -17.88 16.75
C SER A 52 50.96 -17.11 16.61
N GLY A 53 49.92 -17.66 15.95
CA GLY A 53 48.54 -17.20 16.11
C GLY A 53 47.96 -16.18 15.11
N GLU A 54 48.54 -15.99 13.92
CA GLU A 54 47.86 -15.32 12.79
C GLU A 54 47.48 -16.33 11.68
N TYR A 55 46.28 -16.17 11.10
CA TYR A 55 45.67 -17.04 10.09
C TYR A 55 45.50 -16.29 8.75
N GLU A 56 45.79 -16.97 7.64
CA GLU A 56 45.44 -16.52 6.28
C GLU A 56 43.97 -16.82 5.92
N TYR A 57 43.38 -16.06 4.99
CA TYR A 57 42.03 -16.31 4.47
C TYR A 57 42.01 -17.52 3.53
N LYS A 58 41.27 -18.55 3.96
CA LYS A 58 40.92 -19.75 3.22
C LYS A 58 39.66 -19.55 2.38
N TRP A 59 39.61 -20.16 1.20
CA TRP A 59 38.37 -20.69 0.65
C TRP A 59 38.16 -22.07 1.31
N ASP A 60 37.44 -22.13 2.43
CA ASP A 60 37.03 -23.39 3.08
C ASP A 60 35.52 -23.49 2.89
N ILE A 61 35.04 -24.31 1.93
CA ILE A 61 33.64 -24.79 1.98
C ILE A 61 33.60 -25.75 3.18
N LYS A 62 33.49 -25.20 4.39
CA LYS A 62 33.43 -26.02 5.59
C LYS A 62 32.00 -26.50 5.79
N THR A 63 31.86 -27.80 5.56
CA THR A 63 30.72 -28.68 5.85
C THR A 63 29.67 -28.81 4.74
N ASN A 64 29.67 -30.01 4.14
CA ASN A 64 28.87 -30.48 3.01
C ASN A 64 29.10 -29.74 1.68
N PRO A 65 29.20 -30.45 0.54
CA PRO A 65 29.44 -29.84 -0.77
C PRO A 65 28.17 -29.13 -1.22
N THR A 66 27.91 -27.92 -0.73
CA THR A 66 27.01 -27.01 -1.44
C THR A 66 27.82 -26.41 -2.58
N SER A 67 27.54 -26.87 -3.80
CA SER A 67 28.05 -26.26 -5.01
C SER A 67 27.67 -24.77 -5.04
N GLU A 68 28.66 -23.87 -5.18
CA GLU A 68 28.36 -22.46 -5.48
C GLU A 68 28.08 -22.32 -6.97
N ILE A 69 27.11 -21.48 -7.33
CA ILE A 69 26.67 -21.36 -8.71
C ILE A 69 27.26 -20.10 -9.35
N LEU A 70 28.06 -20.28 -10.39
CA LEU A 70 28.73 -19.23 -11.15
C LEU A 70 28.11 -19.09 -12.54
N GLY A 71 28.10 -17.86 -13.04
CA GLY A 71 27.73 -17.56 -14.42
C GLY A 71 28.95 -17.41 -15.31
N LEU A 72 28.92 -18.04 -16.48
CA LEU A 72 29.88 -17.80 -17.55
C LEU A 72 29.19 -17.13 -18.72
N CYS A 73 29.65 -15.92 -19.03
CA CYS A 73 29.27 -15.17 -20.22
C CYS A 73 30.35 -15.32 -21.29
N TRP A 74 29.96 -15.76 -22.49
CA TRP A 74 30.81 -15.69 -23.67
C TRP A 74 30.39 -14.52 -24.55
N THR A 75 31.36 -13.81 -25.10
CA THR A 75 31.17 -12.80 -26.14
C THR A 75 32.17 -13.05 -27.27
N GLY A 76 31.71 -13.58 -28.39
CA GLY A 76 32.56 -13.86 -29.55
C GLY A 76 31.80 -13.81 -30.87
N LYS A 77 32.56 -13.90 -31.99
CA LYS A 77 32.00 -14.06 -33.33
C LYS A 77 31.77 -15.53 -33.61
N VAL A 78 30.60 -15.90 -34.12
CA VAL A 78 30.38 -17.24 -34.67
C VAL A 78 30.69 -17.21 -36.17
N GLY A 79 31.89 -17.66 -36.57
CA GLY A 79 32.25 -17.92 -37.97
C GLY A 79 32.49 -16.70 -38.90
N ASP A 80 32.86 -17.02 -40.16
CA ASP A 80 33.28 -16.09 -41.24
C ASP A 80 32.11 -15.34 -41.91
N VAL A 81 31.28 -14.65 -41.14
CA VAL A 81 30.24 -13.77 -41.69
C VAL A 81 30.73 -12.32 -41.69
N ALA A 82 30.77 -11.70 -42.87
CA ALA A 82 31.16 -10.29 -43.03
C ALA A 82 30.07 -9.37 -42.44
N TYR A 83 30.42 -8.58 -41.43
CA TYR A 83 29.51 -7.65 -40.76
C TYR A 83 29.55 -6.26 -41.42
N THR A 84 28.40 -5.74 -41.84
CA THR A 84 28.21 -4.31 -42.14
C THR A 84 27.95 -3.55 -40.83
N GLU A 85 28.53 -2.35 -40.72
CA GLU A 85 28.81 -1.55 -39.50
C GLU A 85 27.61 -1.14 -38.57
N GLN A 86 26.42 -1.73 -38.67
CA GLN A 86 25.23 -1.24 -37.93
C GLN A 86 24.60 -2.18 -36.88
N THR A 87 25.16 -3.36 -36.59
CA THR A 87 24.65 -4.22 -35.50
C THR A 87 25.76 -4.86 -34.68
N SER A 88 26.13 -4.22 -33.57
CA SER A 88 27.02 -4.74 -32.52
C SER A 88 26.36 -5.80 -31.62
N LYS A 89 25.60 -6.74 -32.19
CA LYS A 89 24.96 -7.83 -31.42
C LYS A 89 25.98 -8.92 -31.09
N LYS A 90 26.72 -8.74 -29.98
CA LYS A 90 27.48 -9.82 -29.32
C LYS A 90 26.47 -10.86 -28.80
N LEU A 91 26.62 -12.14 -29.15
CA LEU A 91 25.80 -13.20 -28.56
C LEU A 91 26.16 -13.30 -27.06
N PHE A 92 25.19 -13.23 -26.16
CA PHE A 92 25.37 -13.51 -24.73
C PHE A 92 24.81 -14.89 -24.44
N THR A 93 25.66 -15.78 -23.94
CA THR A 93 25.25 -17.09 -23.44
C THR A 93 25.56 -17.14 -21.97
N ASN A 94 24.58 -17.46 -21.13
CA ASN A 94 24.72 -17.50 -19.68
C ASN A 94 24.63 -18.95 -19.19
N TYR A 95 25.78 -19.59 -18.99
CA TYR A 95 25.84 -20.96 -18.50
C TYR A 95 25.95 -20.98 -16.97
N GLU A 96 25.19 -21.87 -16.37
CA GLU A 96 25.22 -22.20 -14.95
C GLU A 96 26.34 -23.20 -14.66
N PHE A 97 27.18 -22.91 -13.67
CA PHE A 97 28.23 -23.83 -13.21
C PHE A 97 28.26 -24.00 -11.71
N SER A 98 28.26 -25.25 -11.26
CA SER A 98 28.60 -25.63 -9.89
C SER A 98 30.12 -25.61 -9.69
N ALA A 99 30.63 -24.67 -8.88
CA ALA A 99 31.96 -24.77 -8.30
C ALA A 99 31.91 -25.67 -7.05
N THR A 100 32.72 -26.73 -7.04
CA THR A 100 32.93 -27.59 -5.86
C THR A 100 34.32 -27.31 -5.30
N ALA A 101 34.46 -27.18 -3.98
CA ALA A 101 35.77 -27.08 -3.37
C ALA A 101 36.56 -28.39 -3.52
N GLY A 102 37.84 -28.27 -3.88
CA GLY A 102 38.80 -29.37 -3.79
C GLY A 102 39.13 -29.69 -2.33
N SER A 103 39.34 -30.96 -2.01
CA SER A 103 39.51 -31.48 -0.65
C SER A 103 40.97 -31.76 -0.24
N ASP A 104 41.96 -31.19 -0.93
CA ASP A 104 43.34 -31.66 -0.75
C ASP A 104 44.08 -30.92 0.39
N ALA A 105 44.64 -31.72 1.30
CA ALA A 105 45.55 -31.27 2.35
C ALA A 105 46.94 -30.97 1.73
N LEU A 106 47.54 -29.84 2.06
CA LEU A 106 48.86 -29.44 1.54
C LEU A 106 49.88 -29.33 2.68
N THR A 107 51.01 -30.01 2.51
CA THR A 107 52.22 -29.99 3.35
C THR A 107 53.38 -29.28 2.63
N GLU A 108 54.06 -28.40 3.37
CA GLU A 108 55.43 -27.83 3.18
C GLU A 108 55.69 -26.58 2.30
N GLU A 109 56.76 -25.88 2.74
CA GLU A 109 57.18 -24.46 2.81
C GLU A 109 57.79 -23.78 1.55
N GLY A 110 57.82 -22.43 1.57
CA GLY A 110 58.56 -21.56 0.64
C GLY A 110 58.33 -20.06 0.91
N GLU A 111 59.42 -19.31 1.12
CA GLU A 111 59.53 -17.99 1.79
C GLU A 111 58.77 -16.79 1.19
N LEU A 112 58.27 -15.92 2.09
CA LEU A 112 57.64 -14.62 1.85
C LEU A 112 58.54 -13.49 2.38
N ASP A 113 58.79 -12.47 1.57
CA ASP A 113 59.26 -11.16 2.03
C ASP A 113 58.10 -10.47 2.80
N ASN A 114 58.40 -10.07 4.04
CA ASN A 114 57.47 -9.54 5.06
C ASN A 114 56.47 -8.46 4.59
N PRO A 115 55.18 -8.58 4.97
CA PRO A 115 54.29 -7.46 5.25
C PRO A 115 54.42 -7.03 6.72
N VAL A 116 54.51 -5.73 6.98
CA VAL A 116 54.47 -5.14 8.33
C VAL A 116 53.04 -4.72 8.66
N GLU A 117 52.58 -5.16 9.83
CA GLU A 117 51.50 -4.67 10.69
C GLU A 117 50.11 -4.36 10.11
N VAL A 118 49.12 -4.95 10.78
CA VAL A 118 47.70 -4.63 10.73
C VAL A 118 47.48 -3.18 11.21
N GLY A 119 47.63 -2.26 10.26
CA GLY A 119 47.21 -0.88 10.35
C GLY A 119 46.74 -0.44 8.96
N ASN A 120 45.52 0.07 8.86
CA ASN A 120 44.91 0.62 7.65
C ASN A 120 44.62 -0.34 6.48
N GLY A 121 43.41 -0.92 6.55
CA GLY A 121 42.56 -1.38 5.46
C GLY A 121 43.12 -1.40 4.03
N SER A 122 43.29 -2.62 3.51
CA SER A 122 43.02 -2.95 2.10
C SER A 122 43.03 -4.47 1.93
N ALA A 123 41.86 -5.09 1.86
CA ALA A 123 41.74 -6.50 1.47
C ALA A 123 41.68 -6.60 -0.05
N SER A 124 42.72 -7.18 -0.66
CA SER A 124 42.74 -7.53 -2.08
C SER A 124 42.09 -8.90 -2.27
N TYR A 125 40.86 -8.93 -2.77
CA TYR A 125 40.14 -10.18 -3.05
C TYR A 125 40.47 -10.67 -4.45
N TYR A 126 41.17 -11.81 -4.55
CA TYR A 126 41.38 -12.50 -5.83
C TYR A 126 40.84 -13.91 -5.70
N LYS A 127 39.71 -14.20 -6.37
CA LYS A 127 39.22 -15.57 -6.54
C LYS A 127 39.56 -16.03 -7.95
N TYR A 128 40.10 -17.22 -8.07
CA TYR A 128 40.47 -17.82 -9.34
C TYR A 128 39.50 -18.96 -9.66
N ALA A 129 38.95 -18.94 -10.87
CA ALA A 129 38.20 -20.06 -11.43
C ALA A 129 38.94 -20.58 -12.65
N THR A 130 39.15 -21.89 -12.68
CA THR A 130 39.77 -22.63 -13.78
C THR A 130 38.68 -23.47 -14.46
N PHE A 131 38.70 -23.51 -15.78
CA PHE A 131 37.81 -24.36 -16.58
C PHE A 131 38.60 -25.57 -17.06
N ASP A 132 38.03 -26.77 -16.98
CA ASP A 132 38.61 -27.98 -17.58
C ASP A 132 37.55 -28.74 -18.39
N THR A 133 37.89 -29.12 -19.61
CA THR A 133 37.01 -29.82 -20.55
C THR A 133 37.74 -30.97 -21.23
N GLU A 134 37.11 -32.15 -21.26
CA GLU A 134 37.63 -33.32 -21.98
C GLU A 134 37.59 -33.12 -23.51
N ALA A 135 36.73 -32.21 -24.00
CA ALA A 135 36.62 -31.83 -25.40
C ALA A 135 37.53 -30.64 -25.75
N SER A 136 38.17 -30.70 -26.92
CA SER A 136 39.08 -29.68 -27.44
C SER A 136 38.38 -28.44 -28.02
N SER A 137 37.31 -27.92 -27.41
CA SER A 137 36.59 -26.77 -27.99
C SER A 137 35.81 -25.92 -26.99
N LEU A 138 36.50 -25.00 -26.32
CA LEU A 138 35.93 -23.67 -26.03
C LEU A 138 35.88 -22.88 -27.35
N PHE A 139 34.83 -22.09 -27.55
CA PHE A 139 34.71 -21.19 -28.70
C PHE A 139 35.77 -20.08 -28.59
N ALA A 140 36.42 -19.72 -29.70
CA ALA A 140 37.28 -18.56 -29.69
C ALA A 140 36.44 -17.31 -29.33
N GLY A 141 36.89 -16.51 -28.36
CA GLY A 141 36.18 -15.31 -27.95
C GLY A 141 36.62 -14.77 -26.59
N GLU A 142 35.91 -13.75 -26.12
CA GLU A 142 36.13 -13.14 -24.81
C GLU A 142 35.12 -13.74 -23.82
N TYR A 143 35.62 -14.22 -22.70
CA TYR A 143 34.81 -14.81 -21.65
C TYR A 143 34.83 -13.94 -20.39
N VAL A 144 33.72 -13.95 -19.66
CA VAL A 144 33.57 -13.31 -18.35
C VAL A 144 32.91 -14.29 -17.40
N VAL A 145 33.49 -14.47 -16.22
CA VAL A 145 32.88 -15.20 -15.11
C VAL A 145 32.34 -14.22 -14.10
N TYR A 146 31.18 -14.51 -13.51
CA TYR A 146 30.61 -13.68 -12.46
C TYR A 146 29.91 -14.51 -11.37
N TYR A 147 29.76 -13.89 -10.21
CA TYR A 147 29.14 -14.44 -9.01
C TYR A 147 28.26 -13.39 -8.33
N PRO A 148 27.10 -13.74 -7.78
CA PRO A 148 26.42 -15.05 -7.92
C PRO A 148 25.80 -15.21 -9.32
N TYR A 149 25.56 -16.45 -9.76
CA TYR A 149 24.79 -16.73 -10.97
C TYR A 149 23.38 -16.15 -10.88
N ASN A 150 22.86 -15.66 -12.01
CA ASN A 150 21.51 -15.12 -12.13
C ASN A 150 20.79 -15.82 -13.29
N ALA A 151 19.85 -16.70 -12.97
CA ALA A 151 19.06 -17.46 -13.96
C ALA A 151 18.11 -16.58 -14.77
N SER A 152 17.68 -15.44 -14.22
CA SER A 152 16.79 -14.49 -14.90
C SER A 152 17.52 -13.62 -15.93
N PHE A 153 18.83 -13.81 -16.10
CA PHE A 153 19.65 -13.10 -17.06
C PHE A 153 19.44 -13.68 -18.47
N ASN A 154 18.39 -13.20 -19.15
CA ASN A 154 17.97 -13.63 -20.49
C ASN A 154 18.18 -12.57 -21.59
N GLU A 155 18.71 -11.38 -21.26
CA GLU A 155 18.90 -10.28 -22.21
C GLU A 155 20.37 -10.04 -22.59
N ILE A 156 20.56 -9.79 -23.88
CA ILE A 156 21.84 -9.55 -24.55
C ILE A 156 22.37 -8.15 -24.15
N GLY A 157 23.43 -8.08 -23.34
CA GLY A 157 24.20 -6.84 -23.19
C GLY A 157 25.07 -6.70 -21.94
N ASN A 158 24.50 -6.89 -20.74
CA ASN A 158 25.12 -6.47 -19.47
C ASN A 158 24.77 -7.39 -18.29
N ILE A 159 25.74 -7.74 -17.45
CA ILE A 159 25.56 -8.60 -16.28
C ILE A 159 24.87 -7.84 -15.14
N LYS A 160 23.75 -8.36 -14.66
CA LYS A 160 22.97 -7.77 -13.58
C LYS A 160 23.54 -8.14 -12.21
N ALA A 161 23.89 -7.14 -11.42
CA ALA A 161 24.23 -7.25 -10.01
C ALA A 161 23.03 -6.84 -9.15
N THR A 162 22.72 -7.63 -8.14
CA THR A 162 21.66 -7.33 -7.16
C THR A 162 22.20 -7.52 -5.76
N VAL A 163 21.68 -6.75 -4.81
CA VAL A 163 21.94 -6.95 -3.39
C VAL A 163 20.64 -7.17 -2.64
N LYS A 164 20.69 -7.92 -1.55
CA LYS A 164 19.55 -8.09 -0.64
C LYS A 164 19.45 -6.87 0.28
N ASN A 165 18.28 -6.69 0.88
CA ASN A 165 18.04 -5.67 1.91
C ASN A 165 18.11 -6.24 3.34
N LYS A 166 18.24 -7.56 3.52
CA LYS A 166 18.42 -8.21 4.82
C LYS A 166 19.55 -9.23 4.78
N PHE A 167 20.41 -9.20 5.79
CA PHE A 167 21.54 -10.10 5.99
C PHE A 167 21.56 -10.62 7.41
N GLU A 168 21.82 -11.91 7.56
CA GLU A 168 21.91 -12.56 8.84
C GLU A 168 23.26 -13.25 8.97
N ALA A 169 23.91 -13.08 10.12
CA ALA A 169 25.14 -13.75 10.44
C ALA A 169 25.02 -14.61 11.71
N THR A 170 25.54 -15.83 11.67
CA THR A 170 25.36 -16.81 12.75
C THR A 170 26.31 -16.58 13.93
N ALA A 171 27.39 -15.83 13.73
CA ALA A 171 28.33 -15.44 14.77
C ALA A 171 29.19 -14.23 14.35
N ALA A 172 29.73 -13.50 15.34
CA ALA A 172 30.58 -12.33 15.10
C ALA A 172 31.81 -12.62 14.21
N ASN A 173 32.40 -13.81 14.32
CA ASN A 173 33.56 -14.23 13.52
C ASN A 173 33.19 -14.76 12.12
N LYS A 174 31.90 -14.97 11.83
CA LYS A 174 31.41 -15.46 10.53
C LYS A 174 30.85 -14.37 9.63
N GLN A 175 30.72 -13.14 10.15
CA GLN A 175 30.13 -12.01 9.43
C GLN A 175 30.68 -11.77 8.01
N TYR A 176 32.00 -11.90 7.82
CA TYR A 176 32.63 -11.70 6.52
C TYR A 176 32.40 -12.85 5.55
N GLU A 177 32.36 -14.08 6.07
CA GLU A 177 32.08 -15.28 5.27
C GLU A 177 30.63 -15.22 4.76
N GLU A 178 29.70 -14.91 5.66
CA GLU A 178 28.27 -14.89 5.37
C GLU A 178 27.89 -13.70 4.49
N ALA A 179 28.33 -12.48 4.82
CA ALA A 179 28.12 -11.32 3.96
C ALA A 179 28.85 -11.41 2.62
N GLY A 180 29.99 -12.12 2.58
CA GLY A 180 30.75 -12.36 1.35
C GLY A 180 30.00 -13.18 0.29
N LYS A 181 29.04 -14.02 0.71
CA LYS A 181 28.19 -14.80 -0.21
C LYS A 181 27.24 -13.92 -1.02
N ASP A 182 26.96 -12.72 -0.55
CA ASP A 182 26.07 -11.77 -1.20
C ASP A 182 26.81 -10.64 -1.95
N MET A 183 28.14 -10.72 -2.05
CA MET A 183 28.91 -9.79 -2.86
C MET A 183 28.82 -10.12 -4.36
N PHE A 184 28.62 -9.11 -5.19
CA PHE A 184 28.76 -9.25 -6.62
C PHE A 184 30.24 -9.19 -7.02
N MET A 185 30.68 -10.20 -7.77
CA MET A 185 32.05 -10.32 -8.27
C MET A 185 32.04 -10.66 -9.75
N MET A 186 33.00 -10.13 -10.49
CA MET A 186 33.10 -10.33 -11.93
C MET A 186 34.57 -10.35 -12.36
N SER A 187 34.90 -11.20 -13.34
CA SER A 187 36.19 -11.18 -13.99
C SER A 187 36.29 -10.05 -15.01
N GLY A 188 37.52 -9.69 -15.39
CA GLY A 188 37.71 -8.97 -16.64
C GLY A 188 37.38 -9.87 -17.84
N ARG A 189 37.33 -9.26 -19.03
CA ARG A 189 37.30 -10.04 -20.28
C ARG A 189 38.58 -10.86 -20.38
N THR A 190 38.42 -12.16 -20.52
CA THR A 190 39.52 -13.10 -20.69
C THR A 190 39.42 -13.69 -22.09
N PRO A 191 40.34 -13.34 -23.02
CA PRO A 191 40.34 -13.92 -24.34
C PRO A 191 40.78 -15.39 -24.25
N MET A 192 40.08 -16.27 -24.95
CA MET A 192 40.45 -17.66 -25.11
C MET A 192 40.52 -18.03 -26.58
N GLU A 193 41.56 -18.79 -26.94
CA GLU A 193 41.70 -19.33 -28.29
C GLU A 193 40.80 -20.55 -28.46
N GLY A 194 40.26 -20.72 -29.67
CA GLY A 194 39.43 -21.87 -30.01
C GLY A 194 40.19 -23.17 -29.75
N GLY A 195 39.60 -24.05 -28.93
CA GLY A 195 40.19 -25.34 -28.58
C GLY A 195 41.16 -25.38 -27.41
N GLN A 196 41.30 -24.28 -26.67
CA GLN A 196 41.91 -24.33 -25.34
C GLN A 196 41.07 -25.20 -24.38
N LYS A 197 41.77 -25.99 -23.56
CA LYS A 197 41.16 -26.86 -22.55
C LYS A 197 41.02 -26.19 -21.18
N ALA A 198 41.80 -25.13 -20.92
CA ALA A 198 41.76 -24.40 -19.67
C ALA A 198 42.03 -22.91 -19.85
N GLY A 199 41.43 -22.11 -18.98
CA GLY A 199 41.62 -20.66 -18.87
C GLY A 199 41.46 -20.22 -17.41
N LEU A 200 42.22 -19.20 -17.01
CA LEU A 200 42.23 -18.67 -15.65
C LEU A 200 41.41 -17.37 -15.58
N PHE A 201 40.43 -17.32 -14.69
CA PHE A 201 39.58 -16.15 -14.50
C PHE A 201 39.76 -15.59 -13.09
N LYS A 202 40.17 -14.33 -13.02
CA LYS A 202 40.32 -13.59 -11.76
C LYS A 202 39.05 -12.78 -11.50
N LEU A 203 38.22 -13.26 -10.57
CA LEU A 203 37.05 -12.56 -10.08
C LEU A 203 37.48 -11.45 -9.12
N ASN A 204 37.07 -10.22 -9.42
CA ASN A 204 37.27 -9.06 -8.55
C ASN A 204 35.91 -8.62 -7.99
N PRO A 205 35.85 -8.12 -6.74
CA PRO A 205 34.66 -7.47 -6.22
C PRO A 205 34.20 -6.36 -7.15
N LYS A 206 32.88 -6.22 -7.25
CA LYS A 206 32.21 -5.12 -7.94
C LYS A 206 31.19 -4.43 -7.03
N SER A 207 30.81 -5.09 -5.95
CA SER A 207 30.08 -4.53 -4.82
C SER A 207 31.02 -4.09 -3.68
N THR A 208 30.45 -3.38 -2.72
CA THR A 208 31.11 -2.95 -1.49
C THR A 208 30.68 -3.83 -0.32
N LEU A 209 31.62 -4.12 0.56
CA LEU A 209 31.40 -4.71 1.87
C LEU A 209 31.66 -3.59 2.89
N LEU A 210 30.60 -2.91 3.32
CA LEU A 210 30.67 -1.80 4.27
C LEU A 210 30.96 -2.36 5.66
N GLN A 211 32.16 -2.08 6.17
CA GLN A 211 32.61 -2.50 7.49
C GLN A 211 32.48 -1.32 8.47
N LEU A 212 31.43 -1.34 9.28
CA LEU A 212 31.19 -0.39 10.35
C LEU A 212 32.05 -0.76 11.56
N ASN A 213 33.08 0.02 11.85
CA ASN A 213 33.94 -0.18 13.00
C ASN A 213 33.37 0.60 14.20
N LEU A 214 32.61 -0.10 15.05
CA LEU A 214 31.92 0.47 16.21
C LEU A 214 32.85 0.57 17.42
N GLN A 215 32.89 1.73 18.10
CA GLN A 215 33.68 1.91 19.31
C GLN A 215 33.01 2.86 20.31
N LEU A 216 33.03 2.47 21.59
CA LEU A 216 32.54 3.31 22.69
C LEU A 216 33.56 4.37 23.11
N ASN A 217 33.10 5.44 23.76
CA ASN A 217 33.99 6.40 24.42
C ASN A 217 34.76 5.77 25.59
N THR A 218 35.97 6.27 25.84
CA THR A 218 36.76 5.88 27.02
C THR A 218 35.95 6.07 28.30
N GLY A 219 35.85 5.00 29.11
CA GLY A 219 35.10 5.00 30.37
C GLY A 219 33.68 4.46 30.29
N GLU A 220 33.15 4.23 29.08
CA GLU A 220 31.86 3.55 28.89
C GLU A 220 31.96 2.05 29.17
N THR A 221 30.87 1.47 29.67
CA THR A 221 30.77 0.02 29.93
C THR A 221 30.47 -0.71 28.62
N ALA A 222 31.14 -1.84 28.38
CA ALA A 222 30.92 -2.65 27.18
C ALA A 222 29.50 -3.23 27.14
N PHE A 223 28.92 -3.33 25.94
CA PHE A 223 27.60 -3.94 25.72
C PHE A 223 27.50 -4.54 24.32
N ASN A 224 26.42 -5.30 24.07
CA ASN A 224 26.23 -6.02 22.81
C ASN A 224 25.26 -5.30 21.86
N VAL A 225 25.65 -5.22 20.59
CA VAL A 225 24.81 -4.79 19.46
C VAL A 225 24.53 -6.01 18.59
N ASP A 226 23.27 -6.26 18.23
CA ASP A 226 22.86 -7.45 17.45
C ASP A 226 22.21 -7.12 16.10
N LYS A 227 21.75 -5.88 15.90
CA LYS A 227 21.12 -5.43 14.65
C LYS A 227 21.60 -4.03 14.26
N ILE A 228 21.87 -3.83 12.97
CA ILE A 228 22.19 -2.53 12.38
C ILE A 228 21.35 -2.32 11.14
N ILE A 229 20.81 -1.11 10.99
CA ILE A 229 20.05 -0.71 9.81
C ILE A 229 20.71 0.50 9.18
N LEU A 230 21.08 0.38 7.91
CA LEU A 230 21.43 1.50 7.06
C LEU A 230 20.15 2.01 6.40
N PHE A 231 19.76 3.25 6.65
CA PHE A 231 18.57 3.89 6.08
C PHE A 231 18.95 5.09 5.22
N ASP A 232 18.30 5.28 4.08
CA ASP A 232 18.41 6.50 3.27
C ASP A 232 17.04 6.90 2.74
N ASN A 233 16.58 8.12 3.06
CA ASN A 233 15.28 8.61 2.60
C ASN A 233 15.21 8.86 1.07
N THR A 234 16.35 8.96 0.39
CA THR A 234 16.45 9.10 -1.07
C THR A 234 16.60 7.76 -1.79
N GLY A 235 16.77 6.67 -1.05
CA GLY A 235 16.92 5.31 -1.56
C GLY A 235 18.37 4.79 -1.56
N LEU A 236 18.48 3.47 -1.46
CA LEU A 236 19.71 2.67 -1.50
C LEU A 236 19.67 1.77 -2.74
N ALA A 237 20.83 1.55 -3.36
CA ALA A 237 20.89 0.81 -4.62
C ALA A 237 20.57 -0.68 -4.43
N SER A 238 19.58 -1.17 -5.17
CA SER A 238 19.11 -2.56 -5.19
C SER A 238 19.71 -3.35 -6.37
N GLU A 239 19.91 -2.67 -7.50
CA GLU A 239 20.33 -3.27 -8.78
C GLU A 239 21.30 -2.36 -9.53
N MET A 240 22.28 -2.96 -10.22
CA MET A 240 23.16 -2.31 -11.19
C MET A 240 23.46 -3.23 -12.36
N LEU A 241 23.67 -2.67 -13.55
CA LEU A 241 24.13 -3.42 -14.72
C LEU A 241 25.61 -3.14 -14.97
N TYR A 242 26.38 -4.20 -15.19
CA TYR A 242 27.79 -4.13 -15.56
C TYR A 242 27.97 -4.59 -17.01
N ASN A 243 28.69 -3.82 -17.81
CA ASN A 243 29.10 -4.28 -19.13
C ASN A 243 30.18 -5.37 -19.02
N ALA A 244 30.53 -6.03 -20.13
CA ALA A 244 31.56 -7.07 -20.13
C ALA A 244 32.98 -6.59 -19.73
N ASP A 245 33.25 -5.29 -19.71
CA ASP A 245 34.51 -4.72 -19.21
C ASP A 245 34.50 -4.54 -17.67
N GLY A 246 33.36 -4.78 -17.04
CA GLY A 246 33.16 -4.63 -15.61
C GLY A 246 32.93 -3.18 -15.17
N ASN A 247 32.49 -2.32 -16.09
CA ASN A 247 32.06 -0.95 -15.82
C ASN A 247 30.54 -0.90 -15.64
N VAL A 248 30.08 -0.05 -14.73
CA VAL A 248 28.65 0.22 -14.54
C VAL A 248 28.10 0.90 -15.79
N VAL A 249 26.96 0.41 -16.27
CA VAL A 249 26.23 1.01 -17.39
C VAL A 249 25.58 2.30 -16.92
N GLU A 250 25.72 3.37 -17.71
CA GLU A 250 25.12 4.66 -17.39
C GLU A 250 23.61 4.55 -17.14
N ASN A 251 23.11 5.21 -16.09
CA ASN A 251 21.70 5.20 -15.69
C ASN A 251 21.09 3.82 -15.40
N SER A 252 21.91 2.82 -15.06
CA SER A 252 21.42 1.46 -14.74
C SER A 252 21.13 1.20 -13.27
N VAL A 253 21.47 2.13 -12.38
CA VAL A 253 21.29 1.96 -10.93
C VAL A 253 19.82 2.11 -10.57
N LYS A 254 19.24 1.10 -9.93
CA LYS A 254 17.90 1.19 -9.32
C LYS A 254 18.01 1.37 -7.81
N TYR A 255 17.13 2.18 -7.26
CA TYR A 255 17.09 2.54 -5.83
C TYR A 255 15.76 2.09 -5.22
N ASP A 256 15.57 0.77 -5.08
CA ASP A 256 14.28 0.22 -4.63
C ASP A 256 14.17 0.10 -3.10
N TYR A 257 15.29 0.16 -2.38
CA TYR A 257 15.31 -0.02 -0.93
C TYR A 257 15.46 1.32 -0.21
N LYS A 258 14.72 1.51 0.89
CA LYS A 258 15.02 2.58 1.86
C LYS A 258 15.95 2.12 2.97
N THR A 259 16.01 0.81 3.22
CA THR A 259 16.79 0.20 4.31
C THR A 259 17.61 -0.99 3.81
N ILE A 260 18.80 -1.18 4.41
CA ILE A 260 19.55 -2.43 4.38
C ILE A 260 19.84 -2.82 5.84
N THR A 261 19.40 -4.00 6.23
CA THR A 261 19.46 -4.53 7.59
C THR A 261 20.50 -5.64 7.70
N GLY A 262 21.39 -5.55 8.67
CA GLY A 262 22.23 -6.65 9.12
C GLY A 262 21.83 -7.08 10.53
N GLU A 263 21.67 -8.38 10.74
CA GLU A 263 21.29 -9.01 12.02
C GLU A 263 22.26 -10.13 12.38
N TYR A 264 22.53 -10.32 13.68
CA TYR A 264 23.27 -11.46 14.20
C TYR A 264 22.35 -12.43 14.93
N VAL A 265 22.29 -13.67 14.45
CA VAL A 265 21.36 -14.69 14.95
C VAL A 265 21.89 -15.37 16.23
N ALA A 266 21.03 -15.33 17.27
CA ALA A 266 20.99 -16.08 18.53
C ALA A 266 22.27 -16.26 19.38
N GLY A 267 22.38 -15.45 20.44
CA GLY A 267 23.06 -15.84 21.69
C GLY A 267 24.01 -14.81 22.28
N THR A 268 24.79 -14.08 21.47
CA THR A 268 25.83 -13.16 21.98
C THR A 268 25.64 -11.71 21.56
N GLY A 269 25.23 -11.42 20.32
CA GLY A 269 25.46 -10.10 19.73
C GLY A 269 26.97 -9.85 19.54
N ILE A 270 27.34 -8.66 19.08
CA ILE A 270 28.73 -8.20 19.03
C ILE A 270 28.98 -7.27 20.21
N GLU A 271 29.90 -7.66 21.09
CA GLU A 271 30.36 -6.80 22.17
C GLU A 271 31.16 -5.63 21.60
N ILE A 272 30.71 -4.41 21.89
CA ILE A 272 31.44 -3.19 21.60
C ILE A 272 32.00 -2.63 22.90
N SER A 273 33.24 -2.15 22.85
CA SER A 273 33.94 -1.60 24.01
C SER A 273 34.70 -0.33 23.65
N SER A 274 35.23 0.34 24.65
CA SER A 274 36.13 1.48 24.45
C SER A 274 37.56 1.08 24.07
N ALA A 275 37.95 -0.17 24.36
CA ALA A 275 39.32 -0.65 24.17
C ALA A 275 39.69 -0.88 22.69
N LYS A 276 38.74 -1.38 21.89
CA LYS A 276 38.98 -1.72 20.49
C LYS A 276 37.70 -1.53 19.67
N ALA A 277 37.86 -0.97 18.47
CA ALA A 277 36.78 -0.90 17.50
C ALA A 277 36.42 -2.31 17.00
N THR A 278 35.13 -2.59 16.97
CA THR A 278 34.60 -3.92 16.61
C THR A 278 33.83 -3.82 15.29
N PRO A 279 34.15 -4.66 14.29
CA PRO A 279 33.54 -4.56 12.97
C PRO A 279 32.14 -5.18 12.95
N PHE A 280 31.25 -4.51 12.21
CA PHE A 280 29.97 -5.02 11.73
C PHE A 280 29.94 -4.85 10.21
N VAL A 281 29.53 -5.86 9.47
CA VAL A 281 29.63 -5.88 8.00
C VAL A 281 28.26 -5.90 7.32
N ILE A 282 28.08 -5.01 6.34
CA ILE A 282 26.89 -4.93 5.48
C ILE A 282 27.32 -4.98 4.00
N PRO A 283 26.92 -6.00 3.21
CA PRO A 283 27.17 -6.01 1.78
C PRO A 283 26.17 -5.08 1.06
N MET A 284 26.67 -4.31 0.09
CA MET A 284 25.87 -3.38 -0.70
C MET A 284 26.49 -3.14 -2.09
N LEU A 285 25.71 -2.68 -3.06
CA LEU A 285 26.29 -2.22 -4.33
C LEU A 285 27.10 -0.94 -4.13
N THR A 286 28.16 -0.74 -4.91
CA THR A 286 29.08 0.40 -4.73
C THR A 286 28.46 1.69 -5.27
N VAL A 287 27.72 2.39 -4.41
CA VAL A 287 27.20 3.75 -4.61
C VAL A 287 27.52 4.61 -3.42
N ASP A 288 27.82 5.89 -3.67
CA ASP A 288 28.03 6.86 -2.60
C ASP A 288 26.78 6.96 -1.71
N LEU A 289 27.01 6.91 -0.40
CA LEU A 289 25.97 7.18 0.59
C LEU A 289 25.59 8.66 0.52
N LYS A 290 24.31 8.99 0.61
CA LYS A 290 23.86 10.38 0.56
C LYS A 290 24.01 11.06 1.92
N ALA A 291 23.85 12.38 1.93
CA ALA A 291 23.84 13.15 3.18
C ALA A 291 22.63 12.82 4.07
N THR A 292 21.64 12.11 3.55
CA THR A 292 20.42 11.70 4.25
C THR A 292 20.52 10.29 4.83
N THR A 293 21.66 9.61 4.62
CA THR A 293 21.87 8.27 5.16
C THR A 293 22.00 8.30 6.68
N VAL A 294 21.36 7.35 7.36
CA VAL A 294 21.38 7.16 8.82
C VAL A 294 21.69 5.71 9.14
N ILE A 295 22.55 5.47 10.13
CA ILE A 295 22.85 4.14 10.66
C ILE A 295 22.15 4.00 12.01
N TYR A 296 21.22 3.06 12.13
CA TYR A 296 20.59 2.69 13.39
C TYR A 296 21.31 1.49 14.00
N LEU A 297 21.55 1.52 15.30
CA LEU A 297 22.24 0.50 16.07
C LEU A 297 21.28 -0.01 17.14
N HIS A 298 20.97 -1.30 17.13
CA HIS A 298 20.15 -1.94 18.13
C HIS A 298 21.03 -2.61 19.17
N LYS A 299 20.89 -2.19 20.42
CA LYS A 299 21.43 -2.88 21.57
C LYS A 299 20.56 -4.10 21.84
N LYS A 300 21.19 -5.22 22.19
CA LYS A 300 20.52 -6.50 22.43
C LYS A 300 19.43 -6.47 23.52
N ASP A 301 19.44 -5.48 24.39
CA ASP A 301 18.44 -5.26 25.43
C ASP A 301 17.20 -4.47 24.97
N GLY A 302 17.12 -4.08 23.69
CA GLY A 302 15.95 -3.41 23.09
C GLY A 302 16.12 -1.91 22.83
N ALA A 303 17.28 -1.33 23.15
CA ALA A 303 17.51 0.11 23.00
C ALA A 303 18.14 0.44 21.65
N TRP A 304 17.72 1.54 21.01
CA TRP A 304 18.28 1.98 19.73
C TRP A 304 19.08 3.27 19.86
N ALA A 305 20.15 3.37 19.08
CA ALA A 305 20.87 4.61 18.80
C ALA A 305 20.91 4.86 17.29
N LYS A 306 21.22 6.09 16.89
CA LYS A 306 21.43 6.43 15.48
C LYS A 306 22.67 7.28 15.24
N LYS A 307 23.24 7.15 14.06
CA LYS A 307 24.34 7.96 13.54
C LYS A 307 23.98 8.49 12.15
N GLU A 308 23.90 9.80 12.03
CA GLU A 308 23.55 10.47 10.78
C GLU A 308 24.80 10.95 10.04
N PHE A 309 24.78 10.86 8.71
CA PHE A 309 25.75 11.53 7.86
C PHE A 309 25.30 12.97 7.62
N THR A 310 26.25 13.90 7.60
CA THR A 310 25.96 15.32 7.30
C THR A 310 26.38 15.72 5.90
N LYS A 311 27.08 14.84 5.20
CA LYS A 311 27.60 15.00 3.84
C LYS A 311 27.60 13.63 3.16
N PRO A 312 27.52 13.58 1.81
CA PRO A 312 27.67 12.33 1.09
C PRO A 312 29.02 11.66 1.40
N TYR A 313 29.03 10.34 1.40
CA TYR A 313 30.21 9.54 1.67
C TYR A 313 30.59 8.72 0.44
N GLU A 314 31.79 8.96 -0.09
CA GLU A 314 32.28 8.31 -1.31
C GLU A 314 32.58 6.84 -1.05
N MET A 315 31.92 5.93 -1.77
CA MET A 315 32.03 4.49 -1.55
C MET A 315 33.06 3.82 -2.48
N LYS A 316 33.79 2.83 -1.96
CA LYS A 316 34.82 2.09 -2.70
C LYS A 316 34.45 0.62 -2.85
N ILE A 317 34.86 0.04 -3.98
CA ILE A 317 34.69 -1.39 -4.29
C ILE A 317 35.50 -2.24 -3.29
N GLY A 318 34.97 -3.41 -2.92
CA GLY A 318 35.61 -4.32 -1.96
C GLY A 318 35.28 -3.97 -0.52
N VAL A 319 36.18 -4.26 0.43
CA VAL A 319 35.96 -3.89 1.84
C VAL A 319 36.22 -2.42 2.05
N MET A 320 35.22 -1.75 2.62
CA MET A 320 35.31 -0.36 2.98
C MET A 320 35.08 -0.16 4.48
N PRO A 321 36.13 0.17 5.25
CA PRO A 321 35.98 0.48 6.66
C PRO A 321 35.40 1.88 6.86
N LEU A 322 34.42 1.98 7.74
CA LEU A 322 33.80 3.22 8.19
C LEU A 322 33.79 3.24 9.73
N SER A 323 34.51 4.19 10.32
CA SER A 323 34.62 4.30 11.77
C SER A 323 33.40 5.00 12.38
N ILE A 324 32.69 4.29 13.25
CA ILE A 324 31.60 4.80 14.09
C ILE A 324 32.09 4.83 15.53
N GLY A 325 32.83 5.89 15.87
CA GLY A 325 33.37 6.11 17.21
C GLY A 325 32.54 7.11 18.02
N GLY A 326 32.86 7.17 19.31
CA GLY A 326 32.30 8.16 20.21
C GLY A 326 30.91 7.83 20.76
N LEU A 327 30.49 6.57 20.61
CA LEU A 327 29.22 6.07 21.13
C LEU A 327 29.25 6.05 22.67
N LYS A 328 28.13 6.41 23.29
CA LYS A 328 27.89 6.33 24.72
C LYS A 328 26.66 5.48 24.97
N ASP A 329 26.57 4.85 26.13
CA ASP A 329 25.37 4.09 26.51
C ASP A 329 24.12 5.01 26.50
N ALA A 330 24.28 6.28 26.89
CA ALA A 330 23.21 7.28 26.87
C ALA A 330 22.71 7.67 25.45
N ASP A 331 23.43 7.31 24.38
CA ASP A 331 22.97 7.54 23.01
C ASP A 331 21.89 6.52 22.59
N PHE A 332 21.76 5.40 23.33
CA PHE A 332 20.76 4.35 23.09
C PHE A 332 19.46 4.66 23.82
N ASN A 333 18.77 5.70 23.37
CA ASN A 333 17.55 6.22 23.98
C ASN A 333 16.39 6.39 22.99
N LEU A 334 16.49 5.78 21.81
CA LEU A 334 15.46 5.85 20.78
C LEU A 334 14.51 4.64 20.90
N ASP A 335 13.21 4.93 20.92
CA ASP A 335 12.16 3.92 20.81
C ASP A 335 11.81 3.68 19.34
N LEU A 336 12.76 3.11 18.60
CA LEU A 336 12.57 2.68 17.21
C LEU A 336 11.98 1.27 17.17
N VAL A 337 11.11 1.02 16.19
CA VAL A 337 10.53 -0.31 15.96
C VAL A 337 10.57 -0.64 14.47
N THR A 338 10.78 -1.92 14.18
CA THR A 338 10.94 -2.44 12.82
C THR A 338 10.03 -3.65 12.54
N ASP A 339 9.40 -4.19 13.58
CA ASP A 339 8.44 -5.27 13.48
C ASP A 339 7.37 -5.16 14.60
N ALA A 340 6.36 -6.03 14.52
CA ALA A 340 5.22 -6.03 15.43
C ALA A 340 5.61 -6.39 16.88
N GLU A 341 6.61 -7.26 17.07
CA GLU A 341 7.06 -7.68 18.41
C GLU A 341 7.81 -6.55 19.12
N GLU A 342 8.69 -5.84 18.39
CA GLU A 342 9.35 -4.63 18.88
C GLU A 342 8.31 -3.53 19.21
N LEU A 343 7.31 -3.32 18.35
CA LEU A 343 6.21 -2.37 18.63
C LEU A 343 5.46 -2.72 19.91
N LYS A 344 5.08 -3.99 20.07
CA LYS A 344 4.41 -4.48 21.27
C LYS A 344 5.27 -4.25 22.51
N ALA A 345 6.55 -4.64 22.47
CA ALA A 345 7.47 -4.48 23.59
C ALA A 345 7.63 -3.00 24.00
N LYS A 346 7.66 -2.07 23.04
CA LYS A 346 7.75 -0.63 23.33
C LYS A 346 6.47 -0.06 23.94
N ILE A 347 5.31 -0.49 23.46
CA ILE A 347 4.02 -0.12 24.07
C ILE A 347 3.96 -0.61 25.53
N GLU A 348 4.33 -1.86 25.78
CA GLU A 348 4.30 -2.46 27.13
C GLU A 348 5.38 -1.89 28.07
N ALA A 349 6.43 -1.30 27.52
CA ALA A 349 7.47 -0.58 28.24
C ALA A 349 7.13 0.90 28.50
N ASP A 350 5.90 1.34 28.20
CA ASP A 350 5.42 2.71 28.41
C ASP A 350 6.22 3.78 27.64
N ALA A 351 6.71 3.44 26.45
CA ALA A 351 7.36 4.38 25.53
C ALA A 351 6.37 5.46 25.08
N GLU A 352 6.78 6.73 25.16
CA GLU A 352 5.91 7.86 24.81
C GLU A 352 6.03 8.24 23.33
N ASN A 353 7.17 7.98 22.69
CA ASN A 353 7.48 8.39 21.33
C ASN A 353 8.09 7.24 20.55
N ILE A 354 7.26 6.47 19.86
CA ILE A 354 7.67 5.30 19.08
C ILE A 354 7.87 5.72 17.61
N ASP A 355 9.02 5.42 17.03
CA ASP A 355 9.36 5.68 15.63
C ASP A 355 9.36 4.38 14.82
N VAL A 356 8.50 4.30 13.81
CA VAL A 356 8.34 3.15 12.92
C VAL A 356 9.24 3.33 11.72
N LEU A 357 10.22 2.43 11.54
CA LEU A 357 11.21 2.54 10.47
C LEU A 357 10.82 1.78 9.20
N THR A 358 10.10 0.68 9.33
CA THR A 358 9.66 -0.20 8.24
C THR A 358 8.17 -0.45 8.36
N ASP A 359 7.50 -0.81 7.27
CA ASP A 359 6.08 -1.13 7.33
C ASP A 359 5.85 -2.30 8.29
N ILE A 360 4.90 -2.16 9.21
CA ILE A 360 4.58 -3.17 10.22
C ILE A 360 3.16 -3.66 9.97
N GLU A 361 3.04 -4.94 9.66
CA GLU A 361 1.75 -5.62 9.54
C GLU A 361 1.29 -6.13 10.91
N LEU A 362 0.04 -5.83 11.25
CA LEU A 362 -0.62 -6.12 12.51
C LEU A 362 -1.93 -6.83 12.22
N ASP A 363 -2.14 -7.99 12.84
CA ASP A 363 -3.34 -8.81 12.65
C ASP A 363 -4.13 -8.94 13.96
N LYS A 364 -5.12 -9.84 13.98
CA LYS A 364 -5.95 -10.14 15.17
C LYS A 364 -5.14 -10.62 16.38
N ASP A 365 -3.96 -11.20 16.17
CA ASP A 365 -3.12 -11.77 17.22
C ASP A 365 -2.20 -10.70 17.86
N PHE A 366 -2.16 -9.50 17.27
CA PHE A 366 -1.52 -8.35 17.91
C PHE A 366 -2.31 -7.89 19.13
N THR A 367 -1.83 -8.29 20.30
CA THR A 367 -2.33 -7.83 21.61
C THR A 367 -1.20 -7.17 22.39
N SER A 368 -1.43 -5.96 22.91
CA SER A 368 -0.48 -5.24 23.77
C SER A 368 -1.15 -4.72 25.04
N THR A 369 -0.36 -4.57 26.11
CA THR A 369 -0.83 -3.95 27.36
C THR A 369 -0.50 -2.47 27.36
N TRP A 370 -1.52 -1.62 27.50
CA TRP A 370 -1.37 -0.17 27.47
C TRP A 370 -1.40 0.43 28.88
N ASN A 371 -0.58 1.46 29.11
CA ASN A 371 -0.69 2.26 30.31
C ASN A 371 -1.79 3.32 30.18
N ALA A 372 -2.84 3.16 31.00
CA ALA A 372 -4.00 4.04 31.04
C ALA A 372 -3.72 5.49 31.50
N ASN A 373 -2.48 5.83 31.85
CA ASN A 373 -2.08 7.16 32.29
C ASN A 373 -1.15 7.90 31.33
N LYS A 374 -0.64 7.24 30.29
CA LYS A 374 0.32 7.82 29.35
C LYS A 374 -0.27 8.01 27.97
N ASP A 375 0.09 9.13 27.36
CA ASP A 375 -0.22 9.41 25.96
C ASP A 375 0.95 8.88 25.12
N ILE A 376 0.65 8.15 24.04
CA ILE A 376 1.66 7.53 23.18
C ILE A 376 1.57 8.17 21.79
N THR A 377 2.72 8.60 21.26
CA THR A 377 2.85 9.05 19.87
C THR A 377 3.57 8.00 19.07
N ILE A 378 2.95 7.53 17.99
CA ILE A 378 3.55 6.62 17.01
C ILE A 378 3.75 7.41 15.71
N LYS A 379 5.00 7.54 15.28
CA LYS A 379 5.40 8.33 14.10
C LYS A 379 6.26 7.48 13.15
N SER A 380 6.51 7.99 11.96
CA SER A 380 7.53 7.41 11.07
C SER A 380 8.42 8.48 10.47
N THR A 381 9.72 8.35 10.65
CA THR A 381 10.72 9.19 9.96
C THR A 381 11.08 8.70 8.56
N SER A 382 10.73 7.46 8.21
CA SER A 382 11.00 6.85 6.89
C SER A 382 9.82 6.90 5.92
N GLY A 383 8.64 7.30 6.42
CA GLY A 383 7.37 7.17 5.69
C GLY A 383 6.83 5.74 5.70
N ALA A 384 7.25 4.93 6.66
CA ALA A 384 6.67 3.62 6.93
C ALA A 384 5.27 3.71 7.53
N LYS A 385 4.52 2.63 7.40
CA LYS A 385 3.12 2.54 7.79
C LYS A 385 2.85 1.46 8.82
N LEU A 386 1.78 1.62 9.59
CA LEU A 386 1.12 0.52 10.29
C LEU A 386 0.02 -0.05 9.40
N ILE A 387 0.07 -1.35 9.12
CA ILE A 387 -0.89 -2.03 8.26
C ILE A 387 -1.71 -2.97 9.14
N PHE A 388 -2.98 -2.67 9.36
CA PHE A 388 -3.91 -3.53 10.08
C PHE A 388 -4.62 -4.45 9.09
N ASP A 389 -4.28 -5.74 9.10
CA ASP A 389 -4.96 -6.76 8.32
C ASP A 389 -6.05 -7.44 9.16
N VAL A 390 -7.30 -7.18 8.81
CA VAL A 390 -8.47 -7.76 9.50
C VAL A 390 -8.96 -9.04 8.81
N THR A 391 -8.26 -9.61 7.85
CA THR A 391 -8.74 -10.78 7.07
C THR A 391 -9.09 -11.97 7.97
N ASP A 392 -8.29 -12.23 9.01
CA ASP A 392 -8.47 -13.40 9.87
C ASP A 392 -9.31 -13.16 11.13
N GLY A 393 -9.72 -11.91 11.39
CA GLY A 393 -10.57 -11.55 12.53
C GLY A 393 -10.56 -10.06 12.88
N ASP A 394 -11.40 -9.69 13.84
CA ASP A 394 -11.47 -8.31 14.34
C ASP A 394 -10.15 -7.87 14.99
N VAL A 395 -9.72 -6.66 14.69
CA VAL A 395 -8.53 -6.03 15.28
C VAL A 395 -8.95 -4.87 16.16
N THR A 396 -8.48 -4.85 17.40
CA THR A 396 -8.73 -3.74 18.33
C THR A 396 -7.40 -3.11 18.73
N PHE A 397 -7.21 -1.83 18.42
CA PHE A 397 -5.99 -1.09 18.70
C PHE A 397 -6.19 -0.02 19.77
N GLY A 398 -5.25 0.10 20.69
CA GLY A 398 -5.30 1.10 21.78
C GLY A 398 -6.25 0.77 22.93
N ALA A 399 -6.72 -0.46 23.06
CA ALA A 399 -7.62 -0.84 24.15
C ALA A 399 -6.98 -0.53 25.52
N SER A 400 -7.67 0.28 26.35
CA SER A 400 -7.19 0.76 27.67
C SER A 400 -6.07 1.81 27.63
N ALA A 401 -5.64 2.28 26.46
CA ALA A 401 -4.73 3.42 26.37
C ALA A 401 -5.42 4.72 26.80
N LYS A 402 -4.66 5.66 27.37
CA LYS A 402 -5.18 7.00 27.70
C LYS A 402 -5.52 7.79 26.45
N ALA A 403 -4.53 7.90 25.56
CA ALA A 403 -4.68 8.50 24.24
C ALA A 403 -3.53 8.05 23.32
N ILE A 404 -3.79 8.03 22.00
CA ILE A 404 -2.78 7.74 20.98
C ILE A 404 -2.73 8.88 19.96
N ASN A 405 -1.53 9.33 19.62
CA ASN A 405 -1.30 10.14 18.43
C ASN A 405 -0.68 9.27 17.32
N LEU A 406 -1.42 9.08 16.23
CA LEU A 406 -0.99 8.40 15.01
C LEU A 406 -0.43 9.44 14.04
N ALA A 407 0.87 9.70 14.14
CA ALA A 407 1.63 10.59 13.27
C ALA A 407 2.43 9.82 12.19
N CYS A 408 2.14 8.52 12.02
CA CYS A 408 2.57 7.70 10.88
C CYS A 408 1.35 7.41 9.99
N ALA A 409 1.61 6.94 8.77
CA ALA A 409 0.54 6.44 7.93
C ALA A 409 -0.01 5.12 8.50
N VAL A 410 -1.32 4.95 8.41
CA VAL A 410 -2.06 3.78 8.86
C VAL A 410 -2.91 3.29 7.69
N GLU A 411 -2.81 2.00 7.40
CA GLU A 411 -3.61 1.32 6.39
C GLU A 411 -4.44 0.23 7.06
N VAL A 412 -5.75 0.21 6.80
CA VAL A 412 -6.66 -0.83 7.26
C VAL A 412 -7.21 -1.58 6.05
N LYS A 413 -6.92 -2.88 5.98
CA LYS A 413 -7.26 -3.76 4.85
C LYS A 413 -7.86 -5.07 5.34
N GLY A 414 -8.56 -5.77 4.44
CA GLY A 414 -9.21 -7.06 4.70
C GLY A 414 -10.71 -7.02 4.40
N ALA A 415 -11.34 -8.19 4.31
CA ALA A 415 -12.78 -8.32 4.06
C ALA A 415 -13.52 -8.77 5.32
N ASP A 416 -14.77 -8.34 5.45
CA ASP A 416 -15.80 -8.83 6.40
C ASP A 416 -15.60 -8.54 7.90
N ASN A 417 -14.37 -8.47 8.41
CA ASN A 417 -14.11 -8.15 9.83
C ASN A 417 -13.89 -6.66 10.07
N LYS A 418 -13.71 -6.29 11.34
CA LYS A 418 -13.69 -4.91 11.78
C LYS A 418 -12.37 -4.50 12.43
N PHE A 419 -11.87 -3.32 12.07
CA PHE A 419 -10.87 -2.59 12.83
C PHE A 419 -11.54 -1.65 13.84
N THR A 420 -11.05 -1.63 15.08
CA THR A 420 -11.53 -0.73 16.14
C THR A 420 -10.39 0.09 16.73
N LEU A 421 -10.49 1.42 16.62
CA LEU A 421 -9.65 2.34 17.38
C LEU A 421 -10.32 2.63 18.73
N ALA A 422 -9.76 2.06 19.80
CA ALA A 422 -10.43 1.86 21.09
C ALA A 422 -10.06 2.88 22.18
N CYS A 423 -9.34 3.95 21.84
CA CYS A 423 -8.97 5.01 22.76
C CYS A 423 -9.11 6.39 22.11
N PRO A 424 -9.18 7.47 22.92
CA PRO A 424 -9.07 8.82 22.40
C PRO A 424 -7.84 8.94 21.50
N SER A 425 -8.00 9.46 20.30
CA SER A 425 -6.92 9.46 19.32
C SER A 425 -6.80 10.76 18.54
N THR A 426 -5.57 11.13 18.21
CA THR A 426 -5.27 12.12 17.18
C THR A 426 -4.68 11.39 15.98
N ILE A 427 -5.13 11.72 14.78
CA ILE A 427 -4.57 11.26 13.52
C ILE A 427 -3.88 12.47 12.90
N ASP A 428 -2.55 12.51 13.00
CA ASP A 428 -1.69 13.53 12.38
C ASP A 428 -1.03 13.00 11.09
N GLY A 429 -1.05 11.69 10.84
CA GLY A 429 -0.66 11.06 9.58
C GLY A 429 -1.85 10.75 8.66
N GLU A 430 -1.60 9.92 7.65
CA GLU A 430 -2.65 9.37 6.78
C GLU A 430 -3.32 8.17 7.45
N PHE A 431 -4.66 8.09 7.43
CA PHE A 431 -5.43 6.91 7.82
C PHE A 431 -6.27 6.45 6.62
N ALA A 432 -5.83 5.40 5.94
CA ALA A 432 -6.50 4.82 4.80
C ALA A 432 -7.30 3.59 5.24
N ASN A 433 -8.62 3.62 5.08
CA ASN A 433 -9.52 2.50 5.38
C ASN A 433 -10.12 1.94 4.09
N SER A 434 -10.03 0.63 3.88
CA SER A 434 -10.67 -0.07 2.75
C SER A 434 -11.75 -1.08 3.19
N THR A 435 -12.08 -1.11 4.48
CA THR A 435 -12.96 -2.12 5.09
C THR A 435 -13.88 -1.51 6.14
N ASN A 436 -14.32 -2.27 7.14
CA ASN A 436 -15.11 -1.80 8.27
C ASN A 436 -14.20 -1.27 9.40
N ALA A 437 -14.15 0.05 9.57
CA ALA A 437 -13.46 0.72 10.66
C ALA A 437 -14.44 1.34 11.66
N VAL A 438 -14.10 1.30 12.95
CA VAL A 438 -14.87 1.94 14.01
C VAL A 438 -13.98 2.81 14.89
N PHE A 439 -14.38 4.06 15.02
CA PHE A 439 -13.83 4.96 16.04
C PHE A 439 -14.69 4.82 17.30
N ALA A 440 -14.17 4.06 18.28
CA ALA A 440 -14.89 3.73 19.50
C ALA A 440 -14.79 4.81 20.58
N GLU A 441 -13.90 5.78 20.40
CA GLU A 441 -13.65 6.89 21.30
C GLU A 441 -13.54 8.21 20.51
N ASN A 442 -13.32 9.32 21.21
CA ASN A 442 -13.17 10.62 20.55
C ASN A 442 -11.92 10.63 19.66
N VAL A 443 -12.09 11.00 18.39
CA VAL A 443 -10.99 11.08 17.42
C VAL A 443 -10.87 12.51 16.90
N THR A 444 -9.65 13.01 16.81
CA THR A 444 -9.32 14.27 16.17
C THR A 444 -8.45 14.00 14.95
N ILE A 445 -8.86 14.47 13.78
CA ILE A 445 -8.00 14.53 12.59
C ILE A 445 -7.24 15.84 12.70
N GLY A 446 -5.95 15.77 13.01
CA GLY A 446 -5.09 16.94 13.20
C GLY A 446 -4.92 17.77 11.94
N GLU A 447 -4.29 18.94 12.05
CA GLU A 447 -4.16 19.88 10.91
C GLU A 447 -3.37 19.28 9.73
N GLU A 448 -2.41 18.40 10.01
CA GLU A 448 -1.64 17.66 9.01
C GLU A 448 -2.26 16.28 8.69
N GLY A 449 -3.25 15.86 9.46
CA GLY A 449 -3.88 14.56 9.37
C GLY A 449 -4.82 14.41 8.17
N GLU A 450 -4.86 13.21 7.63
CA GLU A 450 -5.73 12.84 6.53
C GLU A 450 -6.44 11.52 6.81
N VAL A 451 -7.75 11.45 6.55
CA VAL A 451 -8.52 10.20 6.55
C VAL A 451 -9.06 9.96 5.15
N ILE A 452 -8.74 8.79 4.59
CA ILE A 452 -9.26 8.33 3.30
C ILE A 452 -10.12 7.09 3.56
N ASN A 453 -11.44 7.25 3.49
CA ASN A 453 -12.39 6.16 3.66
C ASN A 453 -12.84 5.60 2.31
N SER A 454 -12.41 4.38 2.02
CA SER A 454 -12.80 3.54 0.86
C SER A 454 -13.67 2.34 1.27
N GLY A 455 -14.15 2.31 2.52
CA GLY A 455 -15.00 1.25 3.08
C GLY A 455 -16.10 1.83 3.96
N SER A 456 -16.39 1.19 5.10
CA SER A 456 -17.31 1.72 6.10
C SER A 456 -16.54 2.29 7.30
N LEU A 457 -16.84 3.53 7.69
CA LEU A 457 -16.35 4.15 8.92
C LEU A 457 -17.53 4.49 9.83
N THR A 458 -17.59 3.89 11.02
CA THR A 458 -18.66 4.13 11.99
C THR A 458 -18.12 4.78 13.26
N LEU A 459 -18.76 5.87 13.71
CA LEU A 459 -18.50 6.44 15.03
C LEU A 459 -19.32 5.69 16.09
N THR A 460 -18.82 5.59 17.32
CA THR A 460 -19.62 5.07 18.44
C THR A 460 -20.49 6.17 19.06
N ALA A 461 -21.65 5.80 19.60
CA ALA A 461 -22.57 6.72 20.27
C ALA A 461 -21.86 7.51 21.39
N ALA A 462 -22.26 8.77 21.57
CA ALA A 462 -21.68 9.72 22.51
C ALA A 462 -20.19 10.07 22.26
N LYS A 463 -19.63 9.71 21.10
CA LYS A 463 -18.25 10.05 20.71
C LYS A 463 -18.23 11.11 19.62
N THR A 464 -17.15 11.87 19.59
CA THR A 464 -16.95 12.97 18.65
C THR A 464 -15.81 12.66 17.69
N LEU A 465 -16.04 12.85 16.39
CA LEU A 465 -15.01 13.04 15.38
C LEU A 465 -14.81 14.54 15.16
N THR A 466 -13.62 15.06 15.45
CA THR A 466 -13.25 16.46 15.18
C THR A 466 -12.30 16.51 13.99
N VAL A 467 -12.61 17.31 12.98
CA VAL A 467 -11.82 17.44 11.76
C VAL A 467 -11.14 18.81 11.73
N LEU A 468 -9.82 18.79 11.85
CA LEU A 468 -8.93 19.95 11.68
C LEU A 468 -8.18 19.91 10.34
N GLY A 469 -7.82 18.70 9.88
CA GLY A 469 -7.20 18.42 8.59
C GLY A 469 -8.19 17.93 7.53
N THR A 470 -7.88 16.81 6.88
CA THR A 470 -8.61 16.33 5.69
C THR A 470 -9.38 15.04 5.96
N VAL A 471 -10.62 14.95 5.48
CA VAL A 471 -11.41 13.71 5.42
C VAL A 471 -12.00 13.55 4.03
N THR A 472 -11.69 12.43 3.38
CA THR A 472 -12.23 12.05 2.09
C THR A 472 -13.03 10.76 2.24
N ASN A 473 -14.33 10.82 1.95
CA ASN A 473 -15.19 9.64 1.85
C ASN A 473 -15.38 9.31 0.36
N ASN A 474 -14.66 8.30 -0.13
CA ASN A 474 -14.66 7.93 -1.55
C ASN A 474 -16.03 7.42 -2.02
N ALA A 475 -16.19 7.32 -3.35
CA ALA A 475 -17.34 6.66 -3.95
C ALA A 475 -17.47 5.21 -3.44
N ASP A 476 -18.70 4.71 -3.34
CA ASP A 476 -19.05 3.39 -2.77
C ASP A 476 -18.67 3.18 -1.29
N SER A 477 -18.16 4.21 -0.62
CA SER A 477 -17.87 4.20 0.82
C SER A 477 -19.02 4.73 1.66
N LYS A 478 -19.00 4.43 2.96
CA LYS A 478 -19.99 4.92 3.92
C LYS A 478 -19.35 5.46 5.20
N ILE A 479 -19.76 6.66 5.63
CA ILE A 479 -19.54 7.17 6.99
C ILE A 479 -20.87 7.13 7.75
N SER A 480 -20.86 6.62 8.97
CA SER A 480 -22.04 6.54 9.85
C SER A 480 -21.80 7.26 11.17
N VAL A 481 -22.63 8.28 11.42
CA VAL A 481 -22.66 9.06 12.66
C VAL A 481 -23.94 8.67 13.41
N PRO A 482 -23.90 7.75 14.38
CA PRO A 482 -25.10 7.31 15.08
C PRO A 482 -25.66 8.41 15.98
N ALA A 483 -26.88 8.19 16.49
CA ALA A 483 -27.51 9.09 17.46
C ALA A 483 -26.57 9.36 18.65
N THR A 484 -26.54 10.62 19.12
CA THR A 484 -25.65 11.14 20.18
C THR A 484 -24.15 11.22 19.87
N ALA A 485 -23.68 10.68 18.74
CA ALA A 485 -22.34 10.96 18.27
C ALA A 485 -22.29 12.35 17.59
N SER A 486 -21.08 12.89 17.40
CA SER A 486 -20.89 14.16 16.73
C SER A 486 -19.80 14.09 15.66
N PHE A 487 -20.01 14.74 14.52
CA PHE A 487 -19.04 14.97 13.46
C PHE A 487 -18.82 16.48 13.31
N ASN A 488 -17.65 16.98 13.71
CA ASN A 488 -17.39 18.41 13.82
C ASN A 488 -16.25 18.84 12.91
N VAL A 489 -16.55 19.64 11.88
CA VAL A 489 -15.54 20.30 11.03
C VAL A 489 -15.19 21.64 11.65
N ALA A 490 -13.99 21.73 12.23
CA ALA A 490 -13.58 22.86 13.08
C ALA A 490 -12.24 23.50 12.69
N GLY A 491 -11.44 22.87 11.80
CA GLY A 491 -10.17 23.44 11.35
C GLY A 491 -10.35 24.63 10.42
N LYS A 492 -9.43 25.60 10.50
CA LYS A 492 -9.41 26.78 9.62
C LYS A 492 -9.15 26.45 8.16
N ASN A 493 -8.41 25.37 7.93
CA ASN A 493 -8.07 24.82 6.61
C ASN A 493 -8.59 23.38 6.46
N ALA A 494 -9.55 22.98 7.30
CA ALA A 494 -10.11 21.64 7.24
C ALA A 494 -10.76 21.40 5.87
N SER A 495 -10.62 20.20 5.32
CA SER A 495 -11.22 19.80 4.06
C SER A 495 -12.02 18.53 4.25
N VAL A 496 -13.31 18.55 3.94
CA VAL A 496 -14.15 17.35 3.93
C VAL A 496 -14.77 17.18 2.56
N VAL A 497 -14.49 16.06 1.92
CA VAL A 497 -15.06 15.69 0.62
C VAL A 497 -15.86 14.40 0.79
N ASN A 498 -17.16 14.48 0.50
CA ASN A 498 -18.05 13.33 0.50
C ASN A 498 -18.45 12.96 -0.94
N ASP A 499 -17.83 11.91 -1.49
CA ASP A 499 -18.20 11.29 -2.76
C ASP A 499 -19.06 10.03 -2.56
N GLY A 500 -19.04 9.43 -1.36
CA GLY A 500 -19.86 8.28 -0.97
C GLY A 500 -21.14 8.63 -0.20
N GLU A 501 -21.55 7.73 0.70
CA GLU A 501 -22.69 7.90 1.61
C GLU A 501 -22.23 8.46 2.98
N LEU A 502 -22.86 9.53 3.44
CA LEU A 502 -22.73 10.05 4.81
C LEU A 502 -24.09 9.94 5.52
N GLU A 503 -24.24 8.97 6.40
CA GLU A 503 -25.45 8.78 7.21
C GLU A 503 -25.28 9.45 8.59
N ASN A 504 -25.99 10.55 8.80
CA ASN A 504 -25.96 11.33 10.02
C ASN A 504 -27.26 11.19 10.83
N SER A 505 -27.20 10.41 11.91
CA SER A 505 -28.20 10.36 12.98
C SER A 505 -27.81 11.19 14.21
N GLY A 506 -26.59 11.70 14.28
CA GLY A 506 -26.06 12.47 15.40
C GLY A 506 -26.07 13.98 15.15
N GLU A 507 -25.08 14.69 15.70
CA GLU A 507 -24.85 16.10 15.40
C GLU A 507 -23.73 16.26 14.39
N MET A 508 -23.95 17.04 13.32
CA MET A 508 -22.88 17.49 12.45
C MET A 508 -22.74 19.02 12.51
N THR A 509 -21.58 19.50 12.95
CA THR A 509 -21.28 20.93 13.01
C THR A 509 -20.19 21.28 12.01
N ILE A 510 -20.43 22.30 11.20
CA ILE A 510 -19.48 22.90 10.26
C ILE A 510 -19.25 24.34 10.69
N ILE A 511 -18.10 24.61 11.31
CA ILE A 511 -17.69 25.97 11.65
C ILE A 511 -17.01 26.58 10.41
N LYS A 512 -17.67 27.51 9.73
CA LYS A 512 -17.12 28.10 8.49
C LYS A 512 -15.96 29.07 8.76
N TYR A 513 -14.88 28.87 8.02
CA TYR A 513 -13.71 29.74 7.91
C TYR A 513 -13.46 30.03 6.42
N ALA A 514 -12.68 31.08 6.12
CA ALA A 514 -12.37 31.41 4.73
C ALA A 514 -11.50 30.34 4.02
N GLY A 515 -10.76 29.53 4.79
CA GLY A 515 -9.84 28.52 4.27
C GLY A 515 -10.35 27.08 4.36
N ASN A 516 -11.49 26.83 5.01
CA ASN A 516 -12.00 25.47 5.14
C ASN A 516 -13.00 25.15 4.02
N SER A 517 -13.06 23.88 3.65
CA SER A 517 -13.94 23.41 2.59
C SER A 517 -14.71 22.17 3.00
N VAL A 518 -16.00 22.13 2.70
CA VAL A 518 -16.87 20.98 2.93
C VAL A 518 -17.75 20.79 1.71
N VAL A 519 -17.46 19.74 0.93
CA VAL A 519 -18.10 19.46 -0.37
C VAL A 519 -18.85 18.14 -0.30
N ASN A 520 -20.06 18.14 -0.85
CA ASN A 520 -20.85 16.92 -1.06
C ASN A 520 -21.07 16.68 -2.56
N ASN A 521 -20.50 15.60 -3.08
CA ASN A 521 -20.73 15.08 -4.43
C ASN A 521 -21.52 13.75 -4.41
N GLY A 522 -21.53 13.05 -3.28
CA GLY A 522 -22.26 11.80 -3.07
C GLY A 522 -23.65 12.01 -2.47
N VAL A 523 -23.98 11.19 -1.46
CA VAL A 523 -25.28 11.20 -0.77
C VAL A 523 -25.08 11.52 0.70
N VAL A 524 -25.82 12.52 1.21
CA VAL A 524 -25.93 12.79 2.65
C VAL A 524 -27.32 12.41 3.12
N ILE A 525 -27.40 11.46 4.05
CA ILE A 525 -28.65 11.01 4.66
C ILE A 525 -28.73 11.56 6.08
N VAL A 526 -29.69 12.43 6.33
CA VAL A 526 -29.97 12.98 7.64
C VAL A 526 -31.08 12.17 8.29
N ASP A 527 -30.73 11.33 9.26
CA ASP A 527 -31.71 10.53 9.99
C ASP A 527 -32.49 11.38 11.01
N GLN A 528 -33.44 10.78 11.73
CA GLN A 528 -34.44 11.44 12.58
C GLN A 528 -33.84 12.43 13.58
N THR A 529 -32.80 12.02 14.31
CA THR A 529 -32.10 12.83 15.30
C THR A 529 -30.93 13.63 14.73
N GLY A 530 -30.64 13.45 13.44
CA GLY A 530 -29.58 14.13 12.71
C GLY A 530 -29.78 15.64 12.70
N THR A 531 -28.79 16.39 13.18
CA THR A 531 -28.76 17.87 13.08
C THR A 531 -27.57 18.34 12.27
N PHE A 532 -27.75 19.48 11.59
CA PHE A 532 -26.69 20.19 10.88
C PHE A 532 -26.61 21.63 11.40
N VAL A 533 -25.40 22.05 11.76
CA VAL A 533 -25.11 23.44 12.12
C VAL A 533 -24.03 23.95 11.17
N GLY A 534 -24.38 24.85 10.26
CA GLY A 534 -23.49 25.35 9.20
C GLY A 534 -23.88 24.83 7.81
N ASP A 535 -23.18 25.33 6.78
CA ASP A 535 -23.51 25.09 5.37
C ASP A 535 -22.44 24.24 4.66
N PHE A 536 -22.79 23.63 3.53
CA PHE A 536 -21.82 23.03 2.61
C PHE A 536 -21.42 24.04 1.53
N ASP A 537 -20.24 23.86 0.92
CA ASP A 537 -19.76 24.74 -0.14
C ASP A 537 -20.54 24.55 -1.45
N GLN A 538 -20.69 25.63 -2.21
CA GLN A 538 -21.36 25.63 -3.51
C GLN A 538 -20.33 25.73 -4.65
N PRO A 539 -20.60 25.15 -5.84
CA PRO A 539 -21.78 24.36 -6.18
C PRO A 539 -21.69 22.93 -5.61
N MET A 540 -22.79 22.43 -5.03
CA MET A 540 -22.91 21.02 -4.66
C MET A 540 -23.43 20.21 -5.85
N THR A 541 -22.88 19.02 -6.07
CA THR A 541 -23.40 18.06 -7.06
C THR A 541 -24.12 16.88 -6.42
N GLY A 542 -23.85 16.63 -5.14
CA GLY A 542 -24.44 15.54 -4.36
C GLY A 542 -25.87 15.82 -3.90
N THR A 543 -26.52 14.78 -3.38
CA THR A 543 -27.91 14.83 -2.92
C THR A 543 -28.02 14.85 -1.40
N PHE A 544 -29.07 15.49 -0.89
CA PHE A 544 -29.38 15.56 0.54
C PHE A 544 -30.74 14.94 0.80
N TRP A 545 -30.76 13.86 1.58
CA TRP A 545 -31.94 13.09 1.91
C TRP A 545 -32.27 13.27 3.40
N LYS A 546 -33.53 13.59 3.73
CA LYS A 546 -34.01 13.56 5.12
C LYS A 546 -34.87 12.31 5.34
N LYS A 547 -34.48 11.43 6.26
CA LYS A 547 -35.38 10.41 6.80
C LYS A 547 -36.23 11.04 7.91
N ALA A 548 -37.54 10.86 7.82
CA ALA A 548 -38.50 11.32 8.79
C ALA A 548 -39.42 10.15 9.17
N ALA A 549 -39.33 9.66 10.42
CA ALA A 549 -40.16 8.56 10.88
C ALA A 549 -41.42 9.05 11.61
N ASP A 550 -41.29 10.07 12.46
CA ASP A 550 -42.41 10.73 13.12
C ASP A 550 -42.30 12.23 12.86
N ILE A 551 -43.32 12.81 12.23
CA ILE A 551 -43.30 14.22 11.88
C ILE A 551 -44.25 14.99 12.76
N ALA A 552 -43.68 15.71 13.74
CA ALA A 552 -44.40 16.77 14.42
C ALA A 552 -44.50 18.06 13.56
N ASP A 553 -43.69 18.21 12.50
CA ASP A 553 -43.66 19.42 11.64
C ASP A 553 -43.05 19.18 10.22
N LEU A 554 -43.82 18.63 9.26
CA LEU A 554 -43.34 18.30 7.89
C LEU A 554 -42.92 19.57 7.16
N LYS A 555 -43.62 20.65 7.49
CA LYS A 555 -43.34 22.00 7.03
C LYS A 555 -41.90 22.43 7.32
N THR A 556 -41.32 22.08 8.46
CA THR A 556 -39.91 22.42 8.75
C THR A 556 -38.95 21.65 7.85
N ALA A 557 -39.21 20.36 7.58
CA ALA A 557 -38.40 19.58 6.64
C ALA A 557 -38.51 20.10 5.20
N LEU A 558 -39.72 20.48 4.77
CA LEU A 558 -39.99 21.03 3.42
C LEU A 558 -39.35 22.39 3.18
N ASN A 559 -39.17 23.20 4.23
CA ASN A 559 -38.46 24.48 4.18
C ASN A 559 -36.93 24.32 4.19
N GLY A 560 -36.41 23.11 4.42
CA GLY A 560 -34.98 22.82 4.37
C GLY A 560 -34.42 22.81 2.95
N THR A 561 -33.09 22.74 2.86
CA THR A 561 -32.31 22.69 1.60
C THR A 561 -32.21 21.28 0.99
N TYR A 562 -33.00 20.33 1.47
CA TYR A 562 -33.00 18.93 1.01
C TYR A 562 -33.52 18.81 -0.43
N SER A 563 -32.92 17.92 -1.22
CA SER A 563 -33.41 17.60 -2.57
C SER A 563 -34.43 16.45 -2.55
N LYS A 564 -34.38 15.57 -1.54
CA LYS A 564 -35.32 14.47 -1.34
C LYS A 564 -35.73 14.31 0.13
N ILE A 565 -37.00 13.99 0.38
CA ILE A 565 -37.54 13.68 1.72
C ILE A 565 -38.09 12.26 1.71
N ILE A 566 -37.66 11.43 2.67
CA ILE A 566 -38.11 10.05 2.84
C ILE A 566 -38.96 9.95 4.12
N LEU A 567 -40.24 9.65 3.96
CA LEU A 567 -41.23 9.47 5.01
C LEU A 567 -41.26 7.98 5.38
N ALA A 568 -40.36 7.57 6.28
CA ALA A 568 -40.07 6.15 6.56
C ALA A 568 -40.81 5.57 7.79
N GLY A 569 -41.52 6.39 8.56
CA GLY A 569 -42.29 5.95 9.74
C GLY A 569 -43.78 6.26 9.62
N THR A 570 -44.49 6.45 10.74
CA THR A 570 -45.93 6.71 10.68
C THR A 570 -46.21 8.16 10.36
N PHE A 571 -46.61 8.46 9.12
CA PHE A 571 -47.10 9.78 8.76
C PHE A 571 -48.59 9.89 9.06
N ASP A 572 -48.99 10.70 10.04
CA ASP A 572 -50.39 10.90 10.41
C ASP A 572 -50.91 12.27 9.97
N PHE A 573 -51.72 12.29 8.91
CA PHE A 573 -52.42 13.48 8.44
C PHE A 573 -53.41 14.05 9.49
N ASN A 574 -53.77 13.30 10.55
CA ASN A 574 -54.62 13.81 11.64
C ASN A 574 -53.86 14.74 12.62
N ALA A 575 -52.56 14.54 12.80
CA ALA A 575 -51.78 15.22 13.84
C ALA A 575 -51.29 16.61 13.43
N GLU A 576 -51.20 16.89 12.13
CA GLU A 576 -50.68 18.15 11.59
C GLU A 576 -51.75 19.26 11.56
N ALA A 577 -52.24 19.63 12.76
CA ALA A 577 -53.45 20.45 12.99
C ALA A 577 -53.44 21.89 12.40
N ALA A 578 -52.39 22.30 11.68
CA ALA A 578 -52.18 23.68 11.22
C ALA A 578 -52.02 23.88 9.70
N ALA A 579 -51.75 22.83 8.91
CA ALA A 579 -51.40 23.00 7.49
C ALA A 579 -52.57 22.65 6.56
N THR A 580 -52.95 23.58 5.69
CA THR A 580 -53.93 23.36 4.61
C THR A 580 -53.24 23.10 3.26
N VAL A 581 -52.02 23.62 3.08
CA VAL A 581 -51.14 23.38 1.92
C VAL A 581 -49.69 23.33 2.39
N LEU A 582 -48.97 22.28 2.00
CA LEU A 582 -47.54 22.07 2.17
C LEU A 582 -46.89 22.08 0.80
N ASN A 583 -46.07 23.09 0.52
CA ASN A 583 -45.38 23.22 -0.75
C ASN A 583 -43.91 22.79 -0.58
N ALA A 584 -43.50 21.76 -1.31
CA ALA A 584 -42.15 21.19 -1.30
C ALA A 584 -41.22 21.85 -2.33
N GLY A 585 -41.73 22.69 -3.23
CA GLY A 585 -40.98 23.22 -4.37
C GLY A 585 -40.65 22.10 -5.37
N ASP A 586 -39.37 21.94 -5.67
CA ASP A 586 -38.81 20.97 -6.61
C ASP A 586 -38.34 19.66 -5.96
N LYS A 587 -38.65 19.44 -4.67
CA LYS A 587 -38.17 18.29 -3.91
C LYS A 587 -38.85 16.99 -4.29
N ASP A 588 -38.07 15.91 -4.33
CA ASP A 588 -38.61 14.55 -4.39
C ASP A 588 -39.15 14.12 -3.02
N ILE A 589 -40.30 13.43 -3.01
CA ILE A 589 -40.94 12.93 -1.79
C ILE A 589 -41.12 11.41 -1.91
N ASP A 590 -40.66 10.67 -0.92
CA ASP A 590 -40.70 9.21 -0.90
C ASP A 590 -41.50 8.72 0.30
N PHE A 591 -42.61 8.05 0.04
CA PHE A 591 -43.45 7.43 1.06
C PHE A 591 -43.03 5.98 1.29
N ALA A 592 -42.22 5.75 2.33
CA ALA A 592 -41.63 4.45 2.65
C ALA A 592 -42.12 3.83 3.97
N GLY A 593 -42.91 4.56 4.76
CA GLY A 593 -43.47 4.14 6.05
C GLY A 593 -44.99 3.96 6.04
N SER A 594 -45.61 3.72 7.20
CA SER A 594 -47.07 3.64 7.29
C SER A 594 -47.72 5.02 7.23
N ILE A 595 -48.82 5.15 6.50
CA ILE A 595 -49.52 6.43 6.39
C ILE A 595 -50.92 6.33 6.98
N THR A 596 -51.21 7.19 7.95
CA THR A 596 -52.53 7.32 8.56
C THR A 596 -53.23 8.55 7.99
N MET A 597 -54.32 8.30 7.26
CA MET A 597 -55.17 9.37 6.73
C MET A 597 -56.10 9.95 7.79
N PRO A 598 -56.67 11.14 7.57
CA PRO A 598 -57.61 11.73 8.51
C PRO A 598 -58.84 10.81 8.74
N THR A 599 -59.10 10.38 9.96
CA THR A 599 -60.21 9.44 10.27
C THR A 599 -61.41 10.10 10.93
N ALA A 600 -61.25 11.29 11.51
CA ALA A 600 -62.32 12.05 12.17
C ALA A 600 -62.87 13.18 11.30
N ASP A 601 -64.05 13.70 11.65
CA ASP A 601 -64.61 14.95 11.12
C ASP A 601 -63.74 16.14 11.58
N GLY A 602 -62.57 16.29 10.95
CA GLY A 602 -61.64 17.39 11.16
C GLY A 602 -61.95 18.58 10.23
N ASN A 603 -61.64 19.80 10.66
CA ASN A 603 -62.15 21.03 10.05
C ASN A 603 -61.38 21.56 8.81
N LYS A 604 -60.41 20.85 8.20
CA LYS A 604 -59.60 21.41 7.10
C LYS A 604 -59.06 20.38 6.10
N ASP A 605 -59.11 20.73 4.82
CA ASP A 605 -58.46 20.03 3.71
C ASP A 605 -56.92 20.07 3.86
N PHE A 606 -56.24 19.06 3.31
CA PHE A 606 -54.79 18.96 3.26
C PHE A 606 -54.32 18.84 1.80
N THR A 607 -53.26 19.57 1.46
CA THR A 607 -52.61 19.49 0.13
C THR A 607 -51.10 19.40 0.29
N LEU A 608 -50.46 18.42 -0.35
CA LEU A 608 -49.03 18.39 -0.60
C LEU A 608 -48.77 18.79 -2.06
N GLU A 609 -47.93 19.78 -2.31
CA GLU A 609 -47.57 20.23 -3.65
C GLU A 609 -46.06 20.11 -3.87
N THR A 610 -45.64 19.40 -4.91
CA THR A 610 -44.26 19.36 -5.39
C THR A 610 -44.22 19.34 -6.91
N THR A 611 -43.21 19.95 -7.52
CA THR A 611 -42.85 19.76 -8.93
C THR A 611 -41.83 18.65 -9.12
N GLY A 612 -41.31 18.07 -8.02
CA GLY A 612 -40.47 16.87 -8.02
C GLY A 612 -41.28 15.58 -8.16
N THR A 613 -40.58 14.45 -8.02
CA THR A 613 -41.17 13.11 -8.11
C THR A 613 -41.71 12.66 -6.76
N VAL A 614 -42.94 12.12 -6.75
CA VAL A 614 -43.50 11.45 -5.58
C VAL A 614 -43.38 9.94 -5.76
N THR A 615 -42.67 9.26 -4.86
CA THR A 615 -42.50 7.80 -4.86
C THR A 615 -43.39 7.17 -3.79
N ILE A 616 -44.09 6.08 -4.13
CA ILE A 616 -44.96 5.30 -3.26
C ILE A 616 -44.33 3.91 -3.07
N ASN A 617 -43.68 3.69 -1.93
CA ASN A 617 -43.01 2.43 -1.57
C ASN A 617 -43.77 1.63 -0.49
N THR A 618 -45.01 2.04 -0.21
CA THR A 618 -45.88 1.51 0.84
C THR A 618 -47.34 1.65 0.38
N VAL A 619 -48.24 0.81 0.88
CA VAL A 619 -49.67 0.92 0.55
C VAL A 619 -50.23 2.26 1.02
N ILE A 620 -50.85 3.01 0.10
CA ILE A 620 -51.48 4.30 0.40
C ILE A 620 -52.92 4.31 -0.08
N ILE A 621 -53.81 4.82 0.77
CA ILE A 621 -55.21 5.08 0.43
C ILE A 621 -55.46 6.57 0.64
N LEU A 622 -55.59 7.38 -0.41
CA LEU A 622 -55.89 8.81 -0.31
C LEU A 622 -57.40 9.04 -0.11
N GLY A 623 -57.78 9.73 0.97
CA GLY A 623 -59.18 10.06 1.28
C GLY A 623 -59.92 9.03 2.15
N LYS A 624 -61.12 9.39 2.66
CA LYS A 624 -61.86 8.55 3.62
C LYS A 624 -62.98 7.71 2.96
N PRO A 625 -63.11 6.43 3.39
CA PRO A 625 -64.26 5.56 3.14
C PRO A 625 -65.46 5.62 4.14
N LYS A 626 -65.67 6.64 5.00
CA LYS A 626 -66.68 6.51 6.10
C LYS A 626 -67.47 7.73 6.63
N ALA A 627 -67.30 8.98 6.14
CA ALA A 627 -68.18 10.10 6.55
C ALA A 627 -68.30 11.17 5.44
N PRO A 628 -69.48 11.80 5.21
CA PRO A 628 -69.69 12.82 4.17
C PRO A 628 -68.93 14.15 4.40
N THR A 629 -68.38 14.35 5.59
CA THR A 629 -67.73 15.58 6.06
C THR A 629 -66.22 15.44 6.25
N ALA A 630 -65.62 14.36 5.74
CA ALA A 630 -64.18 14.14 5.85
C ALA A 630 -63.38 15.18 5.03
N PRO A 631 -62.22 15.62 5.52
CA PRO A 631 -61.36 16.56 4.79
C PRO A 631 -60.83 15.94 3.50
N LYS A 632 -60.59 16.80 2.50
CA LYS A 632 -59.94 16.39 1.24
C LYS A 632 -58.44 16.22 1.47
N VAL A 633 -57.88 15.17 0.87
CA VAL A 633 -56.43 14.96 0.82
C VAL A 633 -55.99 15.07 -0.63
N THR A 634 -55.14 16.05 -0.92
CA THR A 634 -54.64 16.34 -2.27
C THR A 634 -53.13 16.12 -2.34
N ILE A 635 -52.68 15.38 -3.35
CA ILE A 635 -51.27 15.32 -3.72
C ILE A 635 -51.11 15.92 -5.11
N LYS A 636 -50.24 16.93 -5.23
CA LYS A 636 -49.81 17.49 -6.51
C LYS A 636 -48.33 17.18 -6.73
N ALA A 637 -48.00 16.52 -7.83
CA ALA A 637 -46.65 16.03 -8.11
C ALA A 637 -46.20 16.35 -9.55
N GLY A 638 -44.89 16.52 -9.75
CA GLY A 638 -44.32 16.65 -11.10
C GLY A 638 -44.33 15.35 -11.87
N ALA A 639 -44.02 14.25 -11.19
CA ALA A 639 -44.13 12.88 -11.66
C ALA A 639 -44.45 11.95 -10.47
N MET A 640 -44.89 10.72 -10.73
CA MET A 640 -45.20 9.75 -9.69
C MET A 640 -44.67 8.36 -10.02
N GLU A 641 -43.93 7.77 -9.09
CA GLU A 641 -43.43 6.40 -9.14
C GLU A 641 -44.19 5.55 -8.10
N VAL A 642 -44.84 4.47 -8.53
CA VAL A 642 -45.73 3.66 -7.69
C VAL A 642 -45.21 2.23 -7.62
N ASN A 643 -44.51 1.92 -6.54
CA ASN A 643 -43.90 0.60 -6.28
C ASN A 643 -44.75 -0.29 -5.36
N ASP A 644 -45.76 0.28 -4.70
CA ASP A 644 -46.76 -0.43 -3.87
C ASP A 644 -48.16 0.17 -4.10
N ASP A 645 -49.21 -0.52 -3.65
CA ASP A 645 -50.60 -0.21 -4.01
C ASP A 645 -51.01 1.23 -3.64
N LEU A 646 -51.57 1.94 -4.62
CA LEU A 646 -52.10 3.29 -4.46
C LEU A 646 -53.60 3.28 -4.73
N THR A 647 -54.41 3.65 -3.75
CA THR A 647 -55.85 3.85 -3.90
C THR A 647 -56.23 5.32 -3.71
N VAL A 648 -57.01 5.89 -4.64
CA VAL A 648 -57.62 7.23 -4.48
C VAL A 648 -59.12 7.05 -4.26
N ASP A 649 -59.61 7.41 -3.08
CA ASP A 649 -61.01 7.28 -2.67
C ASP A 649 -61.83 8.56 -2.97
N ALA A 650 -63.12 8.59 -2.61
CA ALA A 650 -64.09 9.64 -2.99
C ALA A 650 -63.69 11.09 -2.60
N THR A 651 -62.94 11.28 -1.51
CA THR A 651 -62.45 12.60 -1.08
C THR A 651 -60.96 12.82 -1.41
N GLY A 652 -60.32 11.84 -2.04
CA GLY A 652 -58.94 11.95 -2.50
C GLY A 652 -58.85 12.72 -3.81
N THR A 653 -57.86 13.61 -3.90
CA THR A 653 -57.49 14.30 -5.14
C THR A 653 -56.03 14.01 -5.47
N LEU A 654 -55.77 13.59 -6.70
CA LEU A 654 -54.41 13.35 -7.18
C LEU A 654 -54.19 14.15 -8.46
N GLU A 655 -53.24 15.07 -8.47
CA GLU A 655 -52.89 15.89 -9.63
C GLU A 655 -51.41 15.71 -9.96
N VAL A 656 -51.10 14.92 -10.99
CA VAL A 656 -49.73 14.74 -11.47
C VAL A 656 -49.59 15.56 -12.76
N THR A 657 -48.62 16.46 -12.83
CA THR A 657 -48.37 17.24 -14.06
C THR A 657 -47.50 16.50 -15.08
N GLY A 658 -47.05 15.30 -14.74
CA GLY A 658 -46.28 14.40 -15.59
C GLY A 658 -46.80 12.96 -15.48
N ASP A 659 -45.90 12.00 -15.58
CA ASP A 659 -46.26 10.59 -15.71
C ASP A 659 -46.52 9.91 -14.35
N ILE A 660 -47.45 8.97 -14.34
CA ILE A 660 -47.58 7.93 -13.30
C ILE A 660 -46.95 6.65 -13.84
N ASN A 661 -45.84 6.24 -13.23
CA ASN A 661 -45.13 5.01 -13.54
C ASN A 661 -45.37 4.00 -12.41
N ALA A 662 -46.03 2.88 -12.70
CA ALA A 662 -46.33 1.86 -11.71
C ALA A 662 -45.52 0.58 -11.97
N GLN A 663 -44.86 0.06 -10.95
CA GLN A 663 -44.07 -1.17 -11.01
C GLN A 663 -44.65 -2.19 -10.02
N ASN A 664 -45.18 -3.31 -10.53
CA ASN A 664 -45.79 -4.39 -9.72
C ASN A 664 -46.89 -3.97 -8.71
N ALA A 665 -47.44 -2.76 -8.81
CA ALA A 665 -48.46 -2.21 -7.92
C ALA A 665 -49.85 -2.15 -8.55
N ILE A 666 -50.90 -2.14 -7.72
CA ILE A 666 -52.27 -1.86 -8.12
C ILE A 666 -52.59 -0.39 -7.84
N VAL A 667 -52.84 0.36 -8.90
CA VAL A 667 -53.34 1.74 -8.83
C VAL A 667 -54.85 1.73 -9.00
N THR A 668 -55.61 2.13 -7.98
CA THR A 668 -57.07 2.09 -7.94
C THR A 668 -57.67 3.48 -7.78
N PHE A 669 -58.50 3.91 -8.73
CA PHE A 669 -59.29 5.14 -8.62
C PHE A 669 -60.75 4.77 -8.36
N LYS A 670 -61.24 5.04 -7.15
CA LYS A 670 -62.61 4.69 -6.75
C LYS A 670 -63.65 5.68 -7.24
N LYS A 671 -64.92 5.31 -7.13
CA LYS A 671 -66.05 6.20 -7.42
C LYS A 671 -65.90 7.55 -6.69
N GLU A 672 -66.23 8.63 -7.39
CA GLU A 672 -66.20 10.03 -6.92
C GLU A 672 -64.78 10.61 -6.67
N SER A 673 -63.71 9.84 -6.86
CA SER A 673 -62.33 10.35 -6.83
C SER A 673 -62.07 11.37 -7.94
N THR A 674 -61.12 12.28 -7.73
CA THR A 674 -60.67 13.27 -8.74
C THR A 674 -59.19 13.06 -9.02
N VAL A 675 -58.85 12.69 -10.26
CA VAL A 675 -57.48 12.34 -10.64
C VAL A 675 -57.10 13.00 -11.96
N SER A 676 -55.91 13.58 -12.05
CA SER A 676 -55.31 14.02 -13.31
C SER A 676 -53.84 13.64 -13.44
N PHE A 677 -53.40 13.29 -14.66
CA PHE A 677 -52.01 12.93 -15.00
C PHE A 677 -51.73 13.11 -16.50
N ASP A 678 -50.46 13.09 -16.92
CA ASP A 678 -50.12 13.11 -18.35
C ASP A 678 -50.20 11.70 -18.95
N ASN A 679 -49.30 10.81 -18.57
CA ASN A 679 -49.32 9.41 -18.97
C ASN A 679 -49.45 8.45 -17.78
N PHE A 680 -50.01 7.27 -18.01
CA PHE A 680 -49.93 6.15 -17.07
C PHE A 680 -49.15 5.02 -17.73
N ASN A 681 -48.07 4.55 -17.09
CA ASN A 681 -47.20 3.49 -17.58
C ASN A 681 -47.16 2.33 -16.57
N ASN A 682 -47.51 1.12 -16.99
CA ASN A 682 -47.35 -0.07 -16.15
C ASN A 682 -46.10 -0.89 -16.55
N ASN A 683 -45.11 -0.93 -15.68
CA ASN A 683 -43.90 -1.71 -15.88
C ASN A 683 -44.10 -3.13 -15.34
N GLY A 684 -44.53 -4.05 -16.22
CA GLY A 684 -44.31 -5.50 -16.09
C GLY A 684 -45.03 -6.23 -14.94
N GLY A 685 -46.24 -5.80 -14.56
CA GLY A 685 -47.00 -6.45 -13.47
C GLY A 685 -48.03 -5.53 -12.79
N ALA A 686 -47.90 -4.22 -12.96
CA ALA A 686 -48.81 -3.24 -12.38
C ALA A 686 -50.18 -3.22 -13.09
N SER A 687 -51.23 -2.91 -12.32
CA SER A 687 -52.62 -2.83 -12.78
C SER A 687 -53.23 -1.46 -12.51
N LEU A 688 -54.05 -0.97 -13.45
CA LEU A 688 -54.88 0.22 -13.26
C LEU A 688 -56.35 -0.20 -13.12
N THR A 689 -56.98 0.15 -12.00
CA THR A 689 -58.41 -0.08 -11.74
C THR A 689 -59.15 1.25 -11.71
N LEU A 690 -60.16 1.39 -12.59
CA LEU A 690 -61.03 2.56 -12.66
C LEU A 690 -62.46 2.16 -12.28
N GLU A 691 -62.96 2.63 -11.13
CA GLU A 691 -64.35 2.34 -10.72
C GLU A 691 -65.35 3.31 -11.38
N ASN A 692 -66.58 2.81 -11.60
CA ASN A 692 -67.64 3.61 -12.20
C ASN A 692 -67.97 4.84 -11.35
N GLY A 693 -67.76 6.02 -11.93
CA GLY A 693 -67.97 7.32 -11.28
C GLY A 693 -66.70 8.01 -10.77
N ALA A 694 -65.51 7.46 -11.01
CA ALA A 694 -64.24 8.19 -10.86
C ALA A 694 -64.11 9.30 -11.92
N ASN A 695 -63.62 10.49 -11.54
CA ASN A 695 -63.35 11.60 -12.44
C ASN A 695 -61.86 11.64 -12.80
N VAL A 696 -61.50 11.02 -13.93
CA VAL A 696 -60.11 10.91 -14.39
C VAL A 696 -59.87 11.77 -15.63
N THR A 697 -58.89 12.66 -15.58
CA THR A 697 -58.48 13.51 -16.70
C THR A 697 -57.02 13.21 -17.06
N TYR A 698 -56.75 12.76 -18.29
CA TYR A 698 -55.37 12.58 -18.76
C TYR A 698 -55.13 13.32 -20.07
N THR A 699 -53.91 13.83 -20.25
CA THR A 699 -53.53 14.61 -21.45
C THR A 699 -52.76 13.78 -22.47
N GLY A 700 -52.09 12.72 -22.03
CA GLY A 700 -51.25 11.82 -22.81
C GLY A 700 -51.89 10.45 -23.07
N LYS A 701 -51.20 9.37 -22.68
CA LYS A 701 -51.56 7.98 -22.98
C LYS A 701 -51.62 7.12 -21.74
N ILE A 702 -52.48 6.10 -21.78
CA ILE A 702 -52.43 4.96 -20.85
C ILE A 702 -51.73 3.81 -21.58
N ASN A 703 -50.51 3.51 -21.17
CA ASN A 703 -49.68 2.45 -21.74
C ASN A 703 -49.81 1.22 -20.85
N LEU A 704 -50.51 0.20 -21.35
CA LEU A 704 -50.75 -1.08 -20.68
C LEU A 704 -49.94 -2.20 -21.35
N ILE A 705 -48.80 -2.56 -20.75
CA ILE A 705 -47.94 -3.68 -21.07
C ILE A 705 -48.40 -4.89 -20.23
N PRO A 706 -48.80 -6.01 -20.85
CA PRO A 706 -49.11 -7.23 -20.12
C PRO A 706 -47.91 -7.71 -19.30
N ALA A 707 -48.15 -8.27 -18.11
CA ALA A 707 -47.13 -9.03 -17.40
C ALA A 707 -46.71 -10.24 -18.25
N ASN A 708 -45.40 -10.45 -18.42
CA ASN A 708 -44.86 -11.65 -19.06
C ASN A 708 -44.81 -12.84 -18.11
#